data_AF-D5QAC9-F1
#
_entry.id   AF-D5QAC9-F1
#
_cell.length_a   1.000
_cell.length_b   1.000
_cell.length_c   1.000
_cell.angle_alpha   90.00
_cell.angle_beta   90.00
_cell.angle_gamma   90.00
#
_symmetry.space_group_name_H-M   'P 1'
#
loop_
_entity.id
_entity.type
_entity.pdbx_description
1 polymer ?
#
loop_
_entity_poly.entity_id
_entity_poly.type
_entity_poly.pdbx_seq_one_letter_code
_entity_poly.pdbx_strand_id
1 'polypeptide(L)'
;MGEYGIMAQKPETTTTRKAPARKTTTTRRRTATKVVRPDAPLAAADLDAAVTRAQAALGQRQKEDGHWVFPLEADATIPAEYVLLEHFLDRIDPALEKRIGIYLRRIQGAHGGWPLYENGRFDLSASVKAYFALKAIGDDINAPHMIRARAAILHHGGAERTNVFTRLQLALFGEVPWHAAPAMPVELMLMPRKALFSVWNMSYWSRTVIAPLLVLGAVRPCALNPRGVHIPELFVTPPDRVRDWVRGPYRSRWGHVFQYLDRVLHPAERFFPRKTRRRAIRAAVDFVEKRLNGVDGLGAIYPAMANTVMMFRALGVPDTDPRAATAWEAVQRLLVNQGRETYCQPCASPIWDTGLAGHAMIESATGPDGIAPQATKEKLAKAAQWLRGRQILDVKGDWAMNCPDVKPGGWAFQYNNDYYPDVDDTAVVGMLLHRAGDPANAEALERARHWIIGMQSSNGGWGAFDIDNDLDVLNHIPFADHGALLDPPTADVTARCISFLAQLGHGVDRPCIERGLDYLRTEQEADGSWFGRWGTNYIYGTWSVLCALNAANVAKDDPMVVRATDWLRCRQRADGGWGEGCESYEGGPHGEYGQSLPSQTAWAVLGMMAAGLKDDAAVARGVAYLARTQGTDGEWAEEPYNAVGFPKVFYLRYHGYRQFFPLMALSRYRNLQNSNSGRVGYGF
;
A
#
# COMPACT_ATOMS: atom_id res chain seq x y z
N MET A 1 41.97 58.68 39.05
CA MET A 1 42.36 59.80 38.16
C MET A 1 41.12 60.08 37.31
N GLY A 2 40.18 60.94 37.71
CA GLY A 2 40.31 62.39 37.96
C GLY A 2 40.27 63.10 36.60
N GLU A 3 39.45 64.09 36.24
CA GLU A 3 38.49 65.01 36.87
C GLU A 3 37.61 65.57 35.69
N TYR A 4 36.28 65.67 35.79
CA TYR A 4 35.44 66.84 36.14
C TYR A 4 35.53 68.15 35.32
N GLY A 5 34.35 68.63 34.86
CA GLY A 5 34.00 70.04 34.52
C GLY A 5 33.63 70.28 33.05
N ILE A 6 32.36 70.43 32.58
CA ILE A 6 31.27 71.41 32.90
C ILE A 6 31.75 72.85 32.62
N MET A 7 31.17 73.76 31.82
CA MET A 7 29.85 74.01 31.20
C MET A 7 30.02 75.09 30.11
N ALA A 8 29.11 75.20 29.12
CA ALA A 8 28.59 76.50 28.64
C ALA A 8 27.35 76.31 27.74
N GLN A 9 26.31 77.11 27.99
CA GLN A 9 24.97 77.07 27.39
C GLN A 9 24.77 78.11 26.27
N LYS A 10 24.15 77.65 25.16
CA LYS A 10 23.01 78.18 24.36
C LYS A 10 23.03 79.60 23.75
N PRO A 11 22.45 79.78 22.53
CA PRO A 11 20.99 80.04 22.44
C PRO A 11 20.23 79.31 21.30
N GLU A 12 18.91 79.38 21.42
CA GLU A 12 17.85 78.71 20.65
C GLU A 12 17.41 79.46 19.39
N THR A 13 16.89 78.72 18.40
CA THR A 13 15.63 79.05 17.72
C THR A 13 14.93 77.78 17.21
N THR A 14 13.66 77.67 17.59
CA THR A 14 12.59 76.68 17.32
C THR A 14 12.19 76.67 15.83
N THR A 15 11.61 75.65 15.18
CA THR A 15 10.45 74.77 15.48
C THR A 15 10.35 73.77 14.28
N THR A 16 9.93 72.49 14.35
CA THR A 16 8.55 72.03 14.62
C THR A 16 8.47 70.51 14.89
N ARG A 17 7.82 70.22 16.02
CA ARG A 17 7.18 68.99 16.59
C ARG A 17 6.99 67.71 15.75
N LYS A 18 7.43 66.58 16.32
CA LYS A 18 6.67 65.31 16.41
C LYS A 18 6.13 65.16 17.84
N ALA A 19 4.83 64.88 17.98
CA ALA A 19 4.14 64.64 19.25
C ALA A 19 4.24 63.15 19.69
N PRO A 20 4.03 62.84 20.99
CA PRO A 20 4.45 61.58 21.60
C PRO A 20 3.40 60.46 21.57
N ALA A 21 3.89 59.25 21.74
CA ALA A 21 3.17 57.98 21.66
C ALA A 21 1.94 57.90 22.57
N ARG A 22 0.82 57.45 21.98
CA ARG A 22 -0.44 57.14 22.67
C ARG A 22 -0.34 55.74 23.27
N LYS A 23 -0.56 55.64 24.59
CA LYS A 23 -0.80 54.37 25.30
C LYS A 23 -2.08 53.73 24.75
N THR A 24 -1.96 52.56 24.12
CA THR A 24 -3.09 51.68 23.79
C THR A 24 -3.16 50.56 24.82
N THR A 25 -4.18 50.61 25.65
CA THR A 25 -4.59 49.54 26.56
C THR A 25 -5.15 48.39 25.71
N THR A 26 -4.34 47.37 25.41
CA THR A 26 -4.83 46.17 24.73
C THR A 26 -5.37 45.19 25.76
N THR A 27 -6.70 45.16 25.90
CA THR A 27 -7.41 44.12 26.64
C THR A 27 -7.15 42.78 25.97
N ARG A 28 -6.23 41.99 26.52
CA ARG A 28 -5.96 40.61 26.09
C ARG A 28 -7.21 39.77 26.44
N ARG A 29 -8.11 39.59 25.47
CA ARG A 29 -9.11 38.51 25.52
C ARG A 29 -8.32 37.20 25.49
N ARG A 30 -8.14 36.55 26.65
CA ARG A 30 -7.78 35.11 26.70
C ARG A 30 -8.91 34.38 26.00
N THR A 31 -8.73 34.00 24.75
CA THR A 31 -9.46 32.86 24.19
C THR A 31 -9.07 31.66 25.05
N ALA A 32 -9.98 31.27 25.94
CA ALA A 32 -9.86 30.02 26.65
C ALA A 32 -9.90 28.90 25.59
N THR A 33 -8.76 28.30 25.31
CA THR A 33 -8.71 26.98 24.68
C THR A 33 -9.48 26.06 25.60
N LYS A 34 -10.68 25.65 25.16
CA LYS A 34 -11.50 24.64 25.85
C LYS A 34 -10.60 23.41 25.99
N VAL A 35 -10.18 23.08 27.21
CA VAL A 35 -9.55 21.80 27.50
C VAL A 35 -10.64 20.75 27.31
N VAL A 36 -10.75 20.20 26.10
CA VAL A 36 -11.69 19.12 25.80
C VAL A 36 -11.17 17.89 26.53
N ARG A 37 -11.90 17.45 27.56
CA ARG A 37 -11.57 16.21 28.27
C ARG A 37 -11.77 15.04 27.28
N PRO A 38 -10.83 14.10 27.15
CA PRO A 38 -10.96 12.94 26.27
C PRO A 38 -12.23 12.11 26.51
N ASP A 39 -12.76 12.18 27.73
CA ASP A 39 -13.89 11.38 28.20
C ASP A 39 -15.25 12.10 28.10
N ALA A 40 -15.30 13.31 27.53
CA ALA A 40 -16.56 14.02 27.36
C ALA A 40 -17.37 13.40 26.19
N PRO A 41 -18.67 13.09 26.37
CA PRO A 41 -19.52 12.62 25.28
C PRO A 41 -19.58 13.65 24.15
N LEU A 42 -19.45 13.19 22.90
CA LEU A 42 -19.64 14.04 21.73
C LEU A 42 -21.13 14.39 21.60
N ALA A 43 -21.46 15.69 21.55
CA ALA A 43 -22.83 16.12 21.33
C ALA A 43 -23.30 15.74 19.92
N ALA A 44 -24.57 15.37 19.76
CA ALA A 44 -25.13 14.96 18.46
C ALA A 44 -24.90 16.01 17.35
N ALA A 45 -25.08 17.29 17.66
CA ALA A 45 -24.84 18.37 16.71
C ALA A 45 -23.36 18.47 16.27
N ASP A 46 -22.40 18.17 17.15
CA ASP A 46 -20.98 18.16 16.81
C ASP A 46 -20.62 16.97 15.92
N LEU A 47 -21.25 15.81 16.16
CA LEU A 47 -21.15 14.63 15.31
C LEU A 47 -21.69 14.90 13.90
N ASP A 48 -22.89 15.46 13.79
CA ASP A 48 -23.51 15.80 12.50
C ASP A 48 -22.67 16.80 11.72
N ALA A 49 -22.11 17.80 12.40
CA ALA A 49 -21.21 18.76 11.79
C ALA A 49 -19.92 18.09 11.28
N ALA A 50 -19.35 17.13 12.02
CA ALA A 50 -18.17 16.39 11.60
C ALA A 50 -18.44 15.50 10.37
N VAL A 51 -19.58 14.78 10.36
CA VAL A 51 -20.02 13.99 9.20
C VAL A 51 -20.25 14.88 7.99
N THR A 52 -20.90 16.04 8.16
CA THR A 52 -21.17 17.00 7.07
C THR A 52 -19.88 17.50 6.42
N ARG A 53 -18.89 17.91 7.22
CA ARG A 53 -17.60 18.37 6.66
C ARG A 53 -16.85 17.26 5.94
N ALA A 54 -16.81 16.06 6.52
CA ALA A 54 -16.12 14.92 5.91
C ALA A 54 -16.78 14.43 4.62
N GLN A 55 -18.12 14.42 4.58
CA GLN A 55 -18.90 14.09 3.39
C GLN A 55 -18.62 15.11 2.27
N ALA A 56 -18.63 16.41 2.60
CA ALA A 56 -18.31 17.46 1.64
C ALA A 56 -16.87 17.31 1.09
N ALA A 57 -15.89 17.09 1.96
CA ALA A 57 -14.49 16.91 1.57
C ALA A 57 -14.29 15.70 0.64
N LEU A 58 -14.82 14.53 1.01
CA LEU A 58 -14.73 13.33 0.16
C LEU A 58 -15.53 13.49 -1.14
N GLY A 59 -16.70 14.12 -1.07
CA GLY A 59 -17.57 14.36 -2.23
C GLY A 59 -17.01 15.36 -3.26
N GLN A 60 -16.05 16.22 -2.87
CA GLN A 60 -15.29 17.10 -3.77
C GLN A 60 -14.15 16.36 -4.49
N ARG A 61 -13.71 15.21 -3.97
CA ARG A 61 -12.65 14.38 -4.58
C ARG A 61 -13.19 13.44 -5.66
N GLN A 62 -14.51 13.31 -5.80
CA GLN A 62 -15.11 12.49 -6.85
C GLN A 62 -14.85 13.12 -8.22
N LYS A 63 -14.38 12.31 -9.17
CA LYS A 63 -14.19 12.74 -10.56
C LYS A 63 -15.52 12.78 -11.32
N GLU A 64 -15.49 13.41 -12.50
CA GLU A 64 -16.68 13.63 -13.33
C GLU A 64 -17.39 12.35 -13.78
N ASP A 65 -16.60 11.30 -14.07
CA ASP A 65 -17.05 9.95 -14.42
C ASP A 65 -17.47 9.11 -13.20
N GLY A 66 -17.35 9.67 -11.99
CA GLY A 66 -17.88 9.13 -10.74
C GLY A 66 -16.87 8.38 -9.88
N HIS A 67 -15.64 8.11 -10.35
CA HIS A 67 -14.66 7.37 -9.56
C HIS A 67 -13.87 8.27 -8.59
N TRP A 68 -13.27 7.63 -7.59
CA TRP A 68 -12.25 8.21 -6.72
C TRP A 68 -10.91 7.55 -7.01
N VAL A 69 -9.83 8.31 -6.81
CA VAL A 69 -8.48 7.77 -6.77
C VAL A 69 -7.64 8.69 -5.89
N PHE A 70 -6.92 8.09 -4.95
CA PHE A 70 -5.97 8.78 -4.11
C PHE A 70 -4.56 8.32 -4.45
N PRO A 71 -3.52 9.15 -4.19
CA PRO A 71 -2.16 8.68 -4.29
C PRO A 71 -1.92 7.47 -3.39
N LEU A 72 -1.15 6.51 -3.88
CA LEU A 72 -0.69 5.37 -3.11
C LEU A 72 0.81 5.52 -2.91
N GLU A 73 1.23 5.98 -1.73
CA GLU A 73 2.65 6.29 -1.50
C GLU A 73 3.39 5.07 -0.94
N ALA A 74 4.65 4.92 -1.33
CA ALA A 74 5.57 3.92 -0.81
C ALA A 74 6.88 4.59 -0.39
N ASP A 75 7.88 3.80 0.00
CA ASP A 75 9.18 4.30 0.44
C ASP A 75 10.07 4.87 -0.70
N ALA A 76 11.28 5.27 -0.34
CA ALA A 76 12.26 5.89 -1.24
C ALA A 76 12.69 5.01 -2.44
N THR A 77 12.49 3.70 -2.38
CA THR A 77 12.98 2.73 -3.37
C THR A 77 12.40 2.99 -4.76
N ILE A 78 11.08 3.13 -4.91
CA ILE A 78 10.43 3.31 -6.22
C ILE A 78 10.79 4.66 -6.87
N PRO A 79 10.73 5.80 -6.16
CA PRO A 79 11.20 7.07 -6.72
C PRO A 79 12.68 7.05 -7.09
N ALA A 80 13.53 6.37 -6.30
CA ALA A 80 14.95 6.21 -6.62
C ALA A 80 15.18 5.33 -7.85
N GLU A 81 14.46 4.22 -7.96
CA GLU A 81 14.51 3.33 -9.12
C GLU A 81 14.02 4.03 -10.38
N TYR A 82 13.05 4.94 -10.30
CA TYR A 82 12.57 5.71 -11.46
C TYR A 82 13.70 6.57 -12.04
N VAL A 83 14.43 7.30 -11.18
CA VAL A 83 15.59 8.11 -11.59
C VAL A 83 16.66 7.21 -12.22
N LEU A 84 16.95 6.06 -11.61
CA LEU A 84 17.92 5.11 -12.16
C LEU A 84 17.41 4.51 -13.49
N LEU A 85 16.12 4.32 -13.68
CA LEU A 85 15.55 3.86 -14.96
C LEU A 85 15.75 4.90 -16.07
N GLU A 86 15.55 6.19 -15.80
CA GLU A 86 15.86 7.27 -16.76
C GLU A 86 17.33 7.23 -17.19
N HIS A 87 18.24 7.05 -16.23
CA HIS A 87 19.68 6.90 -16.48
C HIS A 87 20.03 5.60 -17.22
N PHE A 88 19.33 4.51 -16.96
CA PHE A 88 19.51 3.23 -17.68
C PHE A 88 19.19 3.39 -19.16
N LEU A 89 18.12 4.13 -19.48
CA LEU A 89 17.57 4.29 -20.83
C LEU A 89 18.16 5.45 -21.63
N ASP A 90 18.90 6.36 -20.98
CA ASP A 90 19.29 7.68 -21.50
C ASP A 90 18.06 8.54 -21.88
N ARG A 91 17.14 8.67 -20.91
CA ARG A 91 15.87 9.42 -21.04
C ARG A 91 15.66 10.39 -19.88
N ILE A 92 16.72 11.09 -19.50
CA ILE A 92 16.76 11.91 -18.30
C ILE A 92 15.97 13.22 -18.49
N ASP A 93 15.03 13.49 -17.58
CA ASP A 93 14.43 14.81 -17.38
C ASP A 93 15.02 15.51 -16.12
N PRO A 94 15.94 16.49 -16.28
CA PRO A 94 16.57 17.17 -15.16
C PRO A 94 15.59 17.92 -14.24
N ALA A 95 14.47 18.41 -14.78
CA ALA A 95 13.49 19.14 -13.98
C ALA A 95 12.68 18.18 -13.10
N LEU A 96 12.31 17.02 -13.64
CA LEU A 96 11.67 15.94 -12.89
C LEU A 96 12.60 15.36 -11.83
N GLU A 97 13.85 15.02 -12.20
CA GLU A 97 14.89 14.53 -11.30
C GLU A 97 15.08 15.45 -10.09
N LYS A 98 15.15 16.77 -10.33
CA LYS A 98 15.29 17.76 -9.25
C LYS A 98 14.12 17.68 -8.26
N ARG A 99 12.91 17.47 -8.76
CA ARG A 99 11.69 17.38 -7.93
C ARG A 99 11.61 16.05 -7.17
N ILE A 100 12.06 14.94 -7.77
CA ILE A 100 12.22 13.66 -7.08
C ILE A 100 13.32 13.77 -6.01
N GLY A 101 14.43 14.45 -6.30
CA GLY A 101 15.48 14.70 -5.32
C GLY A 101 14.99 15.51 -4.10
N ILE A 102 14.05 16.45 -4.29
CA ILE A 102 13.43 17.18 -3.16
C ILE A 102 12.67 16.19 -2.27
N TYR A 103 11.87 15.32 -2.86
CA TYR A 103 11.15 14.27 -2.13
C TYR A 103 12.12 13.35 -1.37
N LEU A 104 13.11 12.77 -2.05
CA LEU A 104 14.08 11.85 -1.44
C LEU A 104 14.85 12.49 -0.27
N ARG A 105 15.26 13.76 -0.40
CA ARG A 105 15.93 14.47 0.71
C ARG A 105 14.99 14.74 1.89
N ARG A 106 13.70 15.03 1.64
CA ARG A 106 12.70 15.29 2.69
C ARG A 106 12.46 14.05 3.56
N ILE A 107 12.42 12.87 2.95
CA ILE A 107 12.10 11.61 3.63
C ILE A 107 13.34 10.87 4.19
N GLN A 108 14.53 11.49 4.16
CA GLN A 108 15.70 10.91 4.80
C GLN A 108 15.52 10.89 6.32
N GLY A 109 15.67 9.71 6.92
CA GLY A 109 15.48 9.50 8.36
C GLY A 109 16.62 10.08 9.19
N ALA A 110 16.34 10.33 10.48
CA ALA A 110 17.33 10.84 11.44
C ALA A 110 18.54 9.91 11.63
N HIS A 111 18.37 8.61 11.37
CA HIS A 111 19.43 7.61 11.35
C HIS A 111 20.40 7.74 10.14
N GLY A 112 20.19 8.73 9.27
CA GLY A 112 21.08 9.08 8.16
C GLY A 112 20.77 8.36 6.85
N GLY A 113 19.93 7.33 6.85
CA GLY A 113 19.48 6.60 5.65
C GLY A 113 18.00 6.82 5.36
N TRP A 114 17.38 5.85 4.71
CA TRP A 114 15.95 5.82 4.41
C TRP A 114 15.28 4.59 5.03
N PRO A 115 14.09 4.75 5.66
CA PRO A 115 13.28 3.65 6.14
C PRO A 115 12.30 3.14 5.06
N LEU A 116 11.63 2.02 5.32
CA LEU A 116 10.57 1.47 4.46
C LEU A 116 9.17 2.06 4.74
N TYR A 117 9.04 2.84 5.80
CA TYR A 117 7.81 3.54 6.18
C TYR A 117 8.14 4.72 7.10
N GLU A 118 7.20 5.63 7.27
CA GLU A 118 7.33 6.81 8.10
C GLU A 118 7.76 6.46 9.54
N ASN A 119 8.84 7.08 10.02
CA ASN A 119 9.50 6.79 11.32
C ASN A 119 9.97 5.35 11.52
N GLY A 120 10.09 4.57 10.44
CA GLY A 120 10.68 3.23 10.48
C GLY A 120 12.18 3.22 10.79
N ARG A 121 12.71 2.01 10.96
CA ARG A 121 14.16 1.81 11.17
C ARG A 121 14.94 1.99 9.86
N PHE A 122 16.25 2.17 9.96
CA PHE A 122 17.15 2.18 8.81
C PHE A 122 16.97 0.91 7.97
N ASP A 123 16.73 1.08 6.67
CA ASP A 123 16.82 0.00 5.69
C ASP A 123 18.00 0.21 4.76
N LEU A 124 18.86 -0.82 4.64
CA LEU A 124 20.08 -0.74 3.85
C LEU A 124 19.80 -0.62 2.35
N SER A 125 18.80 -1.35 1.85
CA SER A 125 18.50 -1.44 0.41
C SER A 125 17.85 -0.16 -0.09
N ALA A 126 16.87 0.37 0.65
CA ALA A 126 16.27 1.67 0.41
C ALA A 126 17.33 2.79 0.46
N SER A 127 18.24 2.72 1.44
CA SER A 127 19.29 3.74 1.59
C SER A 127 20.29 3.75 0.44
N VAL A 128 20.72 2.58 -0.04
CA VAL A 128 21.65 2.47 -1.18
C VAL A 128 20.98 2.98 -2.46
N LYS A 129 19.73 2.60 -2.72
CA LYS A 129 18.97 3.10 -3.89
C LYS A 129 18.78 4.61 -3.85
N ALA A 130 18.34 5.15 -2.72
CA ALA A 130 18.14 6.60 -2.55
C ALA A 130 19.44 7.40 -2.69
N TYR A 131 20.55 6.93 -2.09
CA TYR A 131 21.86 7.55 -2.28
C TYR A 131 22.28 7.52 -3.75
N PHE A 132 22.12 6.37 -4.43
CA PHE A 132 22.51 6.24 -5.83
C PHE A 132 21.70 7.19 -6.73
N ALA A 133 20.39 7.26 -6.53
CA ALA A 133 19.54 8.20 -7.25
C ALA A 133 19.92 9.67 -6.99
N LEU A 134 20.18 10.06 -5.74
CA LEU A 134 20.62 11.43 -5.43
C LEU A 134 21.97 11.78 -6.06
N LYS A 135 22.92 10.83 -6.07
CA LYS A 135 24.18 11.00 -6.79
C LYS A 135 23.96 11.13 -8.30
N ALA A 136 23.03 10.35 -8.86
CA ALA A 136 22.67 10.38 -10.27
C ALA A 136 22.06 11.74 -10.68
N ILE A 137 21.22 12.32 -9.80
CA ILE A 137 20.65 13.67 -9.92
C ILE A 137 21.73 14.76 -9.88
N GLY A 138 22.86 14.50 -9.21
CA GLY A 138 24.02 15.41 -9.15
C GLY A 138 24.35 15.93 -7.75
N ASP A 139 23.82 15.32 -6.69
CA ASP A 139 24.18 15.69 -5.32
C ASP A 139 25.65 15.34 -5.02
N ASP A 140 26.39 16.30 -4.44
CA ASP A 140 27.79 16.12 -4.04
C ASP A 140 27.89 15.06 -2.93
N ILE A 141 28.80 14.10 -3.08
CA ILE A 141 29.07 13.05 -2.08
C ILE A 141 29.51 13.60 -0.71
N ASN A 142 29.94 14.87 -0.66
CA ASN A 142 30.32 15.60 0.55
C ASN A 142 29.20 16.52 1.07
N ALA A 143 28.03 16.55 0.42
CA ALA A 143 26.87 17.23 0.97
C ALA A 143 26.43 16.57 2.30
N PRO A 144 25.91 17.34 3.26
CA PRO A 144 25.61 16.82 4.60
C PRO A 144 24.72 15.56 4.62
N HIS A 145 23.69 15.51 3.77
CA HIS A 145 22.80 14.34 3.68
C HIS A 145 23.47 13.12 3.05
N MET A 146 24.37 13.32 2.07
CA MET A 146 25.13 12.25 1.41
C MET A 146 26.17 11.64 2.37
N ILE A 147 26.87 12.47 3.16
CA ILE A 147 27.82 11.99 4.17
C ILE A 147 27.11 11.10 5.21
N ARG A 148 25.97 11.55 5.74
CA ARG A 148 25.19 10.76 6.71
C ARG A 148 24.74 9.43 6.13
N ALA A 149 24.24 9.43 4.90
CA ALA A 149 23.80 8.23 4.20
C ALA A 149 24.94 7.24 3.98
N ARG A 150 26.07 7.70 3.43
CA ARG A 150 27.26 6.86 3.25
C ARG A 150 27.74 6.27 4.57
N ALA A 151 27.83 7.07 5.63
CA ALA A 151 28.25 6.61 6.94
C ALA A 151 27.31 5.52 7.49
N ALA A 152 25.99 5.73 7.39
CA ALA A 152 24.99 4.77 7.84
C ALA A 152 25.04 3.46 7.02
N ILE A 153 25.19 3.56 5.69
CA ILE A 153 25.30 2.40 4.78
C ILE A 153 26.54 1.57 5.12
N LEU A 154 27.71 2.20 5.26
CA LEU A 154 28.95 1.50 5.60
C LEU A 154 28.90 0.89 7.00
N HIS A 155 28.26 1.56 7.97
CA HIS A 155 28.05 1.01 9.31
C HIS A 155 27.23 -0.29 9.30
N HIS A 156 26.26 -0.41 8.39
CA HIS A 156 25.43 -1.61 8.22
C HIS A 156 26.02 -2.63 7.23
N GLY A 157 27.30 -2.54 6.92
CA GLY A 157 28.03 -3.53 6.11
C GLY A 157 28.17 -3.19 4.63
N GLY A 158 27.71 -2.02 4.19
CA GLY A 158 27.88 -1.54 2.82
C GLY A 158 26.90 -2.12 1.80
N ALA A 159 26.97 -1.61 0.57
CA ALA A 159 26.11 -2.01 -0.55
C ALA A 159 26.21 -3.52 -0.88
N GLU A 160 27.31 -4.18 -0.50
CA GLU A 160 27.51 -5.63 -0.62
C GLU A 160 26.55 -6.50 0.21
N ARG A 161 25.80 -5.89 1.15
CA ARG A 161 24.85 -6.58 2.04
C ARG A 161 23.38 -6.24 1.74
N THR A 162 23.12 -5.60 0.60
CA THR A 162 21.76 -5.28 0.15
C THR A 162 20.99 -6.52 -0.30
N ASN A 163 19.65 -6.42 -0.34
CA ASN A 163 18.77 -7.49 -0.80
C ASN A 163 18.97 -7.80 -2.30
N VAL A 164 18.37 -8.91 -2.77
CA VAL A 164 18.56 -9.35 -4.17
C VAL A 164 18.13 -8.30 -5.21
N PHE A 165 17.03 -7.58 -5.00
CA PHE A 165 16.56 -6.59 -5.98
C PHE A 165 17.53 -5.42 -6.11
N THR A 166 18.11 -4.97 -5.00
CA THR A 166 19.15 -3.93 -5.03
C THR A 166 20.41 -4.44 -5.71
N ARG A 167 20.85 -5.68 -5.44
CA ARG A 167 22.00 -6.28 -6.13
C ARG A 167 21.77 -6.42 -7.64
N LEU A 168 20.56 -6.75 -8.07
CA LEU A 168 20.19 -6.77 -9.49
C LEU A 168 20.24 -5.37 -10.11
N GLN A 169 19.73 -4.35 -9.42
CA GLN A 169 19.85 -2.95 -9.85
C GLN A 169 21.31 -2.50 -9.97
N LEU A 170 22.15 -2.88 -9.00
CA LEU A 170 23.59 -2.60 -9.02
C LEU A 170 24.29 -3.34 -10.18
N ALA A 171 23.89 -4.58 -10.48
CA ALA A 171 24.43 -5.35 -11.60
C ALA A 171 24.06 -4.74 -12.96
N LEU A 172 22.83 -4.22 -13.09
CA LEU A 172 22.38 -3.48 -14.27
C LEU A 172 23.23 -2.22 -14.52
N PHE A 173 23.84 -1.64 -13.48
CA PHE A 173 24.74 -0.49 -13.58
C PHE A 173 26.23 -0.84 -13.59
N GLY A 174 26.57 -2.14 -13.53
CA GLY A 174 27.95 -2.60 -13.50
C GLY A 174 28.68 -2.37 -12.17
N GLU A 175 27.97 -1.97 -11.10
CA GLU A 175 28.56 -1.77 -9.76
C GLU A 175 28.96 -3.10 -9.10
N VAL A 176 28.23 -4.18 -9.43
CA VAL A 176 28.50 -5.53 -8.94
C VAL A 176 28.40 -6.53 -10.09
N PRO A 177 29.07 -7.69 -10.01
CA PRO A 177 28.92 -8.71 -11.04
C PRO A 177 27.53 -9.37 -10.99
N TRP A 178 27.03 -9.89 -12.12
CA TRP A 178 25.71 -10.56 -12.18
C TRP A 178 25.54 -11.77 -11.25
N HIS A 179 26.65 -12.44 -10.85
CA HIS A 179 26.61 -13.53 -9.87
C HIS A 179 26.49 -13.02 -8.42
N ALA A 180 26.39 -11.70 -8.20
CA ALA A 180 26.03 -11.14 -6.92
C ALA A 180 24.56 -11.44 -6.55
N ALA A 181 23.70 -11.66 -7.55
CA ALA A 181 22.34 -12.12 -7.35
C ALA A 181 22.24 -13.65 -7.51
N PRO A 182 21.34 -14.33 -6.77
CA PRO A 182 21.09 -15.76 -6.94
C PRO A 182 20.73 -16.16 -8.37
N ALA A 183 21.15 -17.36 -8.76
CA ALA A 183 20.86 -17.96 -10.05
C ALA A 183 19.36 -18.19 -10.26
N MET A 184 18.78 -17.45 -11.20
CA MET A 184 17.39 -17.59 -11.66
C MET A 184 17.41 -17.73 -13.18
N PRO A 185 17.60 -18.94 -13.71
CA PRO A 185 17.71 -19.15 -15.16
C PRO A 185 16.39 -18.90 -15.86
N VAL A 186 16.41 -18.25 -17.02
CA VAL A 186 15.20 -17.96 -17.81
C VAL A 186 14.44 -19.22 -18.23
N GLU A 187 15.12 -20.36 -18.29
CA GLU A 187 14.53 -21.68 -18.53
C GLU A 187 13.43 -22.08 -17.53
N LEU A 188 13.33 -21.41 -16.37
CA LEU A 188 12.18 -21.51 -15.46
C LEU A 188 10.83 -21.22 -16.16
N MET A 189 10.82 -20.35 -17.19
CA MET A 189 9.63 -20.05 -17.99
C MET A 189 9.12 -21.24 -18.82
N LEU A 190 9.94 -22.28 -18.99
CA LEU A 190 9.56 -23.50 -19.70
C LEU A 190 9.12 -24.62 -18.74
N MET A 191 9.24 -24.43 -17.42
CA MET A 191 8.92 -25.47 -16.46
C MET A 191 7.40 -25.67 -16.36
N PRO A 192 6.94 -26.93 -16.35
CA PRO A 192 5.52 -27.22 -16.13
C PRO A 192 5.13 -26.85 -14.70
N ARG A 193 3.84 -26.56 -14.49
CA ARG A 193 3.29 -26.23 -13.16
C ARG A 193 3.63 -27.25 -12.07
N LYS A 194 3.65 -28.55 -12.42
CA LYS A 194 3.97 -29.63 -11.47
C LYS A 194 5.42 -29.62 -10.98
N ALA A 195 6.31 -28.84 -11.59
CA ALA A 195 7.67 -28.68 -11.11
C ALA A 195 7.69 -27.86 -9.82
N LEU A 196 8.57 -28.23 -8.88
CA LEU A 196 8.72 -27.51 -7.62
C LEU A 196 9.03 -26.03 -7.85
N PHE A 197 10.01 -25.73 -8.72
CA PHE A 197 10.38 -24.35 -9.12
C PHE A 197 9.67 -23.93 -10.40
N SER A 198 8.34 -23.86 -10.35
CA SER A 198 7.56 -23.28 -11.44
C SER A 198 7.14 -21.86 -11.10
N VAL A 199 7.31 -20.93 -12.05
CA VAL A 199 6.75 -19.57 -11.91
C VAL A 199 5.23 -19.60 -11.71
N TRP A 200 4.56 -20.64 -12.20
CA TRP A 200 3.11 -20.84 -12.04
C TRP A 200 2.66 -21.19 -10.63
N ASN A 201 3.60 -21.51 -9.72
CA ASN A 201 3.32 -21.74 -8.30
C ASN A 201 3.60 -20.50 -7.44
N MET A 202 4.07 -19.41 -8.04
CA MET A 202 4.25 -18.11 -7.36
C MET A 202 3.06 -17.23 -7.66
N SER A 203 2.68 -16.35 -6.75
CA SER A 203 1.70 -15.27 -6.91
C SER A 203 1.89 -14.43 -8.18
N TYR A 204 0.82 -13.78 -8.66
CA TYR A 204 0.88 -13.04 -9.91
C TYR A 204 1.92 -11.92 -9.93
N TRP A 205 2.04 -11.15 -8.84
CA TRP A 205 3.02 -10.05 -8.76
C TRP A 205 4.44 -10.59 -8.89
N SER A 206 4.70 -11.79 -8.37
CA SER A 206 5.98 -12.46 -8.53
C SER A 206 6.18 -12.90 -9.98
N ARG A 207 5.17 -13.49 -10.62
CA ARG A 207 5.22 -13.90 -12.04
C ARG A 207 5.52 -12.72 -12.96
N THR A 208 4.82 -11.61 -12.79
CA THR A 208 4.95 -10.42 -13.63
C THR A 208 6.27 -9.68 -13.43
N VAL A 209 6.82 -9.63 -12.21
CA VAL A 209 8.13 -9.05 -11.94
C VAL A 209 9.26 -9.94 -12.45
N ILE A 210 9.16 -11.26 -12.21
CA ILE A 210 10.23 -12.23 -12.50
C ILE A 210 10.36 -12.48 -14.00
N ALA A 211 9.27 -12.59 -14.77
CA ALA A 211 9.34 -12.93 -16.20
C ALA A 211 10.29 -12.01 -17.02
N PRO A 212 10.16 -10.67 -17.00
CA PRO A 212 11.12 -9.79 -17.66
C PRO A 212 12.50 -9.78 -16.98
N LEU A 213 12.56 -9.93 -15.65
CA LEU A 213 13.81 -9.97 -14.90
C LEU A 213 14.69 -11.18 -15.25
N LEU A 214 14.07 -12.34 -15.53
CA LEU A 214 14.76 -13.53 -16.01
C LEU A 214 15.43 -13.28 -17.36
N VAL A 215 14.77 -12.52 -18.26
CA VAL A 215 15.37 -12.13 -19.54
C VAL A 215 16.56 -11.20 -19.31
N LEU A 216 16.43 -10.22 -18.41
CA LEU A 216 17.53 -9.34 -18.02
C LEU A 216 18.71 -10.14 -17.45
N GLY A 217 18.48 -11.11 -16.56
CA GLY A 217 19.52 -11.98 -16.01
C GLY A 217 20.18 -12.90 -17.05
N ALA A 218 19.45 -13.28 -18.10
CA ALA A 218 19.98 -14.09 -19.20
C ALA A 218 20.80 -13.28 -20.22
N VAL A 219 20.39 -12.04 -20.50
CA VAL A 219 21.05 -11.13 -21.46
C VAL A 219 22.21 -10.37 -20.79
N ARG A 220 22.08 -10.07 -19.50
CA ARG A 220 23.03 -9.34 -18.67
C ARG A 220 23.38 -7.95 -19.23
N PRO A 221 22.39 -7.08 -19.50
CA PRO A 221 22.64 -5.76 -20.06
C PRO A 221 23.37 -4.86 -19.05
N CYS A 222 23.98 -3.79 -19.56
CA CYS A 222 24.52 -2.71 -18.75
C CYS A 222 23.78 -1.41 -19.12
N ALA A 223 23.49 -0.59 -18.11
CA ALA A 223 22.91 0.74 -18.24
C ALA A 223 23.72 1.60 -19.22
N LEU A 224 23.04 2.47 -19.97
CA LEU A 224 23.74 3.49 -20.76
C LEU A 224 24.50 4.47 -19.85
N ASN A 225 23.87 4.87 -18.73
CA ASN A 225 24.46 5.72 -17.69
C ASN A 225 25.25 6.91 -18.29
N PRO A 226 24.59 7.82 -19.03
CA PRO A 226 25.25 8.86 -19.82
C PRO A 226 26.11 9.82 -18.98
N ARG A 227 25.80 9.95 -17.68
CA ARG A 227 26.56 10.77 -16.73
C ARG A 227 27.72 10.02 -16.05
N GLY A 228 27.90 8.73 -16.30
CA GLY A 228 28.98 7.91 -15.73
C GLY A 228 28.97 7.84 -14.20
N VAL A 229 27.78 7.83 -13.59
CA VAL A 229 27.63 7.86 -12.13
C VAL A 229 27.79 6.45 -11.56
N HIS A 230 28.74 6.29 -10.65
CA HIS A 230 29.06 5.04 -9.94
C HIS A 230 29.08 5.26 -8.43
N ILE A 231 28.98 4.21 -7.60
CA ILE A 231 28.89 4.31 -6.13
C ILE A 231 29.90 3.42 -5.37
N PRO A 232 31.20 3.38 -5.76
CA PRO A 232 32.20 2.56 -5.07
C PRO A 232 32.36 2.95 -3.59
N GLU A 233 32.05 4.19 -3.22
CA GLU A 233 32.14 4.67 -1.84
C GLU A 233 31.11 4.09 -0.88
N LEU A 234 30.13 3.32 -1.38
CA LEU A 234 29.14 2.62 -0.55
C LEU A 234 29.56 1.20 -0.19
N PHE A 235 30.69 0.71 -0.69
CA PHE A 235 31.19 -0.64 -0.44
C PHE A 235 32.24 -0.64 0.67
N VAL A 236 32.12 -1.59 1.61
CA VAL A 236 33.16 -1.87 2.61
C VAL A 236 34.26 -2.70 1.96
N THR A 237 33.87 -3.66 1.13
CA THR A 237 34.78 -4.51 0.35
C THR A 237 34.60 -4.18 -1.12
N PRO A 238 35.69 -3.91 -1.87
CA PRO A 238 35.61 -3.74 -3.32
C PRO A 238 34.81 -4.89 -3.98
N PRO A 239 33.85 -4.60 -4.87
CA PRO A 239 32.93 -5.61 -5.42
C PRO A 239 33.62 -6.84 -6.05
N ASP A 240 34.77 -6.66 -6.68
CA ASP A 240 35.58 -7.72 -7.29
C ASP A 240 36.16 -8.73 -6.27
N ARG A 241 36.20 -8.34 -4.99
CA ARG A 241 36.75 -9.15 -3.90
C ARG A 241 35.69 -9.82 -3.03
N VAL A 242 34.42 -9.46 -3.19
CA VAL A 242 33.32 -10.09 -2.46
C VAL A 242 33.09 -11.50 -2.99
N ARG A 243 33.16 -12.50 -2.10
CA ARG A 243 32.98 -13.93 -2.45
C ARG A 243 31.70 -14.52 -1.87
N ASP A 244 31.06 -13.83 -0.94
CA ASP A 244 29.93 -14.31 -0.14
C ASP A 244 28.69 -13.42 -0.32
N TRP A 245 28.33 -13.10 -1.56
CA TRP A 245 27.19 -12.24 -1.89
C TRP A 245 25.87 -12.72 -1.28
N VAL A 246 25.61 -14.02 -1.29
CA VAL A 246 24.42 -14.63 -0.69
C VAL A 246 24.80 -15.16 0.70
N ARG A 247 24.64 -14.34 1.72
CA ARG A 247 24.92 -14.68 3.12
C ARG A 247 23.62 -14.74 3.93
N GLY A 248 23.60 -15.65 4.91
CA GLY A 248 22.50 -15.73 5.89
C GLY A 248 22.37 -14.48 6.78
N PRO A 249 21.40 -14.46 7.71
CA PRO A 249 20.68 -15.62 8.22
C PRO A 249 19.66 -16.17 7.22
N TYR A 250 19.70 -17.48 6.99
CA TYR A 250 18.66 -18.16 6.24
C TYR A 250 17.47 -18.42 7.15
N ARG A 251 16.25 -18.12 6.68
CA ARG A 251 15.01 -18.26 7.47
C ARG A 251 14.73 -19.70 7.91
N SER A 252 15.33 -20.69 7.26
CA SER A 252 15.16 -22.11 7.57
C SER A 252 16.32 -22.98 7.05
N ARG A 253 16.28 -24.28 7.37
CA ARG A 253 17.21 -25.29 6.82
C ARG A 253 17.15 -25.35 5.28
N TRP A 254 16.02 -24.97 4.68
CA TRP A 254 15.89 -24.90 3.22
C TRP A 254 16.77 -23.83 2.60
N GLY A 255 16.99 -22.69 3.27
CA GLY A 255 17.86 -21.65 2.73
C GLY A 255 19.32 -22.09 2.60
N HIS A 256 19.79 -23.00 3.46
CA HIS A 256 21.10 -23.64 3.29
C HIS A 256 21.15 -24.58 2.08
N VAL A 257 20.10 -25.39 1.87
CA VAL A 257 19.98 -26.26 0.70
C VAL A 257 19.99 -25.44 -0.58
N PHE A 258 19.25 -24.35 -0.61
CA PHE A 258 19.17 -23.50 -1.78
C PHE A 258 20.40 -22.65 -2.01
N GLN A 259 21.12 -22.24 -0.97
CA GLN A 259 22.44 -21.64 -1.14
C GLN A 259 23.42 -22.62 -1.80
N TYR A 260 23.37 -23.90 -1.41
CA TYR A 260 24.17 -24.92 -2.09
C TYR A 260 23.73 -25.09 -3.55
N LEU A 261 22.43 -25.15 -3.81
CA LEU A 261 21.88 -25.24 -5.17
C LEU A 261 22.33 -24.06 -6.04
N ASP A 262 22.28 -22.84 -5.50
CA ASP A 262 22.74 -21.61 -6.15
C ASP A 262 24.21 -21.69 -6.58
N ARG A 263 25.08 -22.17 -5.67
CA ARG A 263 26.51 -22.39 -5.94
C ARG A 263 26.76 -23.42 -7.05
N VAL A 264 25.86 -24.38 -7.23
CA VAL A 264 25.92 -25.39 -8.30
C VAL A 264 25.32 -24.84 -9.61
N LEU A 265 24.24 -24.06 -9.54
CA LEU A 265 23.52 -23.55 -10.70
C LEU A 265 24.35 -22.51 -11.48
N HIS A 266 25.00 -21.58 -10.81
CA HIS A 266 25.83 -20.57 -11.49
C HIS A 266 26.86 -21.13 -12.48
N PRO A 267 27.71 -22.12 -12.11
CA PRO A 267 28.61 -22.75 -13.07
C PRO A 267 27.90 -23.73 -14.01
N ALA A 268 26.68 -24.19 -13.72
CA ALA A 268 25.91 -25.08 -14.58
C ALA A 268 25.21 -24.33 -15.73
N GLU A 269 24.79 -23.06 -15.53
CA GLU A 269 24.11 -22.23 -16.52
C GLU A 269 24.85 -22.11 -17.85
N ARG A 270 26.19 -22.20 -17.84
CA ARG A 270 27.03 -22.16 -19.05
C ARG A 270 26.84 -23.37 -19.97
N PHE A 271 26.33 -24.47 -19.43
CA PHE A 271 26.06 -25.70 -20.18
C PHE A 271 24.62 -25.79 -20.69
N PHE A 272 23.76 -24.84 -20.33
CA PHE A 272 22.38 -24.84 -20.81
C PHE A 272 22.35 -24.58 -22.33
N PRO A 273 21.63 -25.40 -23.12
CA PRO A 273 21.64 -25.28 -24.56
C PRO A 273 21.12 -23.90 -25.03
N ARG A 274 21.88 -23.24 -25.91
CA ARG A 274 21.50 -21.92 -26.48
C ARG A 274 20.11 -21.92 -27.11
N LYS A 275 19.68 -23.03 -27.73
CA LYS A 275 18.34 -23.18 -28.31
C LYS A 275 17.25 -23.14 -27.23
N THR A 276 17.46 -23.84 -26.11
CA THR A 276 16.54 -23.83 -24.96
C THR A 276 16.45 -22.43 -24.35
N ARG A 277 17.59 -21.76 -24.15
CA ARG A 277 17.62 -20.37 -23.66
C ARG A 277 16.83 -19.41 -24.54
N ARG A 278 17.01 -19.47 -25.86
CA ARG A 278 16.24 -18.65 -26.82
C ARG A 278 14.74 -18.94 -26.75
N ARG A 279 14.35 -20.21 -26.63
CA ARG A 279 12.94 -20.60 -26.46
C ARG A 279 12.37 -20.06 -25.15
N ALA A 280 13.14 -20.11 -24.07
CA ALA A 280 12.75 -19.61 -22.76
C ALA A 280 12.59 -18.08 -22.74
N ILE A 281 13.53 -17.34 -23.35
CA ILE A 281 13.40 -15.89 -23.55
C ILE A 281 12.13 -15.57 -24.34
N ARG A 282 11.85 -16.32 -25.42
CA ARG A 282 10.62 -16.12 -26.19
C ARG A 282 9.37 -16.38 -25.34
N ALA A 283 9.35 -17.44 -24.54
CA ALA A 283 8.24 -17.72 -23.63
C ALA A 283 8.03 -16.59 -22.59
N ALA A 284 9.11 -15.98 -22.09
CA ALA A 284 9.03 -14.81 -21.22
C ALA A 284 8.42 -13.60 -21.93
N VAL A 285 8.89 -13.28 -23.14
CA VAL A 285 8.36 -12.18 -23.95
C VAL A 285 6.88 -12.42 -24.30
N ASP A 286 6.52 -13.63 -24.75
CA ASP A 286 5.13 -13.99 -25.05
C ASP A 286 4.23 -13.90 -23.81
N PHE A 287 4.76 -14.19 -22.61
CA PHE A 287 4.04 -14.00 -21.35
C PHE A 287 3.76 -12.52 -21.08
N VAL A 288 4.79 -11.67 -21.22
CA VAL A 288 4.72 -10.22 -20.98
C VAL A 288 3.79 -9.54 -21.98
N GLU A 289 3.95 -9.79 -23.28
CA GLU A 289 3.21 -9.10 -24.35
C GLU A 289 1.70 -9.32 -24.25
N LYS A 290 1.28 -10.54 -23.90
CA LYS A 290 -0.15 -10.86 -23.71
C LYS A 290 -0.79 -10.11 -22.55
N ARG A 291 0.02 -9.58 -21.63
CA ARG A 291 -0.38 -9.00 -20.34
C ARG A 291 0.11 -7.57 -20.15
N LEU A 292 0.48 -6.86 -21.22
CA LEU A 292 0.96 -5.48 -21.13
C LEU A 292 -0.09 -4.50 -20.61
N ASN A 293 -1.38 -4.84 -20.62
CA ASN A 293 -2.50 -4.01 -20.14
C ASN A 293 -2.50 -2.57 -20.69
N GLY A 294 -1.98 -2.37 -21.91
CA GLY A 294 -1.88 -1.04 -22.51
C GLY A 294 -1.08 -0.07 -21.62
N VAL A 295 -1.62 1.14 -21.45
CA VAL A 295 -0.98 2.23 -20.68
C VAL A 295 -0.95 2.00 -19.17
N ASP A 296 -1.58 0.93 -18.67
CA ASP A 296 -1.50 0.55 -17.26
C ASP A 296 -0.41 -0.49 -17.00
N GLY A 297 0.23 -1.05 -18.04
CA GLY A 297 1.46 -1.83 -17.92
C GLY A 297 1.31 -3.25 -17.34
N LEU A 298 2.37 -4.04 -17.48
CA LEU A 298 2.40 -5.43 -17.01
C LEU A 298 2.09 -5.54 -15.52
N GLY A 299 1.01 -6.26 -15.19
CA GLY A 299 0.57 -6.47 -13.81
C GLY A 299 0.12 -5.20 -13.09
N ALA A 300 0.11 -4.05 -13.77
CA ALA A 300 -0.22 -2.75 -13.21
C ALA A 300 0.60 -2.34 -11.96
N ILE A 301 1.85 -2.82 -11.86
CA ILE A 301 2.80 -2.52 -10.77
C ILE A 301 4.17 -2.08 -11.28
N TYR A 302 4.76 -1.07 -10.64
CA TYR A 302 6.00 -0.40 -11.05
C TYR A 302 7.15 -1.37 -11.37
N PRO A 303 7.53 -2.35 -10.51
CA PRO A 303 8.70 -3.17 -10.79
C PRO A 303 8.54 -4.03 -12.06
N ALA A 304 7.33 -4.52 -12.34
CA ALA A 304 7.04 -5.29 -13.55
C ALA A 304 7.09 -4.41 -14.80
N MET A 305 6.58 -3.17 -14.72
CA MET A 305 6.65 -2.21 -15.83
C MET A 305 8.09 -1.78 -16.12
N ALA A 306 8.85 -1.40 -15.09
CA ALA A 306 10.25 -0.99 -15.22
C ALA A 306 11.11 -2.12 -15.83
N ASN A 307 10.95 -3.34 -15.32
CA ASN A 307 11.64 -4.51 -15.88
C ASN A 307 11.24 -4.78 -17.33
N THR A 308 9.98 -4.56 -17.70
CA THR A 308 9.50 -4.72 -19.08
C THR A 308 10.16 -3.71 -20.02
N VAL A 309 10.26 -2.44 -19.62
CA VAL A 309 10.95 -1.39 -20.41
C VAL A 309 12.43 -1.75 -20.59
N MET A 310 13.11 -2.13 -19.51
CA MET A 310 14.51 -2.57 -19.57
C MET A 310 14.69 -3.81 -20.45
N MET A 311 13.77 -4.78 -20.37
CA MET A 311 13.79 -6.00 -21.18
C MET A 311 13.69 -5.67 -22.66
N PHE A 312 12.74 -4.84 -23.08
CA PHE A 312 12.61 -4.44 -24.48
C PHE A 312 13.88 -3.76 -24.99
N ARG A 313 14.45 -2.83 -24.21
CA ARG A 313 15.72 -2.19 -24.58
C ARG A 313 16.87 -3.19 -24.68
N ALA A 314 17.00 -4.11 -23.72
CA ALA A 314 18.05 -5.13 -23.71
C ALA A 314 17.94 -6.11 -24.88
N LEU A 315 16.73 -6.33 -25.41
CA LEU A 315 16.47 -7.14 -26.61
C LEU A 315 16.64 -6.36 -27.93
N GLY A 316 17.00 -5.07 -27.86
CA GLY A 316 17.19 -4.22 -29.04
C GLY A 316 15.89 -3.75 -29.70
N VAL A 317 14.76 -3.79 -28.98
CA VAL A 317 13.49 -3.24 -29.45
C VAL A 317 13.61 -1.71 -29.49
N PRO A 318 13.32 -1.04 -30.63
CA PRO A 318 13.39 0.41 -30.72
C PRO A 318 12.40 1.08 -29.78
N ASP A 319 12.78 2.25 -29.28
CA ASP A 319 11.94 3.10 -28.44
C ASP A 319 10.63 3.54 -29.10
N THR A 320 10.60 3.59 -30.44
CA THR A 320 9.42 3.91 -31.25
C THR A 320 8.50 2.70 -31.46
N ASP A 321 8.90 1.49 -31.05
CA ASP A 321 8.02 0.33 -31.06
C ASP A 321 6.82 0.59 -30.14
N PRO A 322 5.57 0.41 -30.60
CA PRO A 322 4.39 0.70 -29.79
C PRO A 322 4.39 0.01 -28.43
N ARG A 323 4.94 -1.21 -28.32
CA ARG A 323 5.00 -1.95 -27.05
C ARG A 323 5.96 -1.29 -26.08
N ALA A 324 7.15 -0.90 -26.55
CA ALA A 324 8.18 -0.26 -25.73
C ALA A 324 7.75 1.16 -25.31
N ALA A 325 7.15 1.92 -26.24
CA ALA A 325 6.61 3.25 -25.97
C ALA A 325 5.47 3.19 -24.92
N THR A 326 4.54 2.25 -25.08
CA THR A 326 3.42 2.06 -24.14
C THR A 326 3.91 1.62 -22.76
N ALA A 327 4.87 0.69 -22.70
CA ALA A 327 5.46 0.26 -21.42
C ALA A 327 6.16 1.42 -20.69
N TRP A 328 6.82 2.32 -21.43
CA TRP A 328 7.40 3.53 -20.84
C TRP A 328 6.35 4.52 -20.36
N GLU A 329 5.31 4.77 -21.16
CA GLU A 329 4.20 5.63 -20.76
C GLU A 329 3.55 5.10 -19.47
N ALA A 330 3.37 3.78 -19.35
CA ALA A 330 2.81 3.17 -18.13
C ALA A 330 3.62 3.51 -16.87
N VAL A 331 4.96 3.47 -16.95
CA VAL A 331 5.81 3.88 -15.83
C VAL A 331 5.64 5.38 -15.53
N GLN A 332 5.55 6.24 -16.55
CA GLN A 332 5.39 7.69 -16.37
C GLN A 332 4.05 8.06 -15.73
N ARG A 333 2.99 7.29 -15.97
CA ARG A 333 1.66 7.51 -15.37
C ARG A 333 1.61 7.24 -13.87
N LEU A 334 2.67 6.64 -13.31
CA LEU A 334 2.84 6.45 -11.87
C LEU A 334 3.47 7.67 -11.17
N LEU A 335 3.82 8.74 -11.90
CA LEU A 335 4.33 9.95 -11.27
C LEU A 335 3.23 10.77 -10.59
N VAL A 336 3.41 11.05 -9.30
CA VAL A 336 2.54 11.92 -8.51
C VAL A 336 3.20 13.27 -8.33
N ASN A 337 2.69 14.27 -9.06
CA ASN A 337 3.17 15.64 -9.04
C ASN A 337 2.50 16.44 -7.90
N GLN A 338 3.27 16.88 -6.91
CA GLN A 338 2.80 17.72 -5.80
C GLN A 338 3.30 19.17 -5.90
N GLY A 339 3.51 19.68 -7.12
CA GLY A 339 4.04 21.01 -7.38
C GLY A 339 5.55 21.11 -7.16
N ARG A 340 6.01 21.26 -5.91
CA ARG A 340 7.45 21.44 -5.62
C ARG A 340 8.25 20.14 -5.64
N GLU A 341 7.60 19.02 -5.36
CA GLU A 341 8.18 17.68 -5.37
C GLU A 341 7.33 16.74 -6.24
N THR A 342 7.94 15.62 -6.63
CA THR A 342 7.30 14.51 -7.34
C THR A 342 7.82 13.22 -6.73
N TYR A 343 6.98 12.21 -6.60
CA TYR A 343 7.42 10.84 -6.36
C TYR A 343 6.74 9.89 -7.36
N CYS A 344 7.29 8.69 -7.51
CA CYS A 344 6.68 7.62 -8.29
C CYS A 344 5.96 6.66 -7.33
N GLN A 345 4.68 6.39 -7.57
CA GLN A 345 3.91 5.42 -6.79
C GLN A 345 4.07 3.99 -7.34
N PRO A 346 3.88 2.93 -6.53
CA PRO A 346 3.93 1.54 -7.02
C PRO A 346 2.85 1.18 -8.03
N CYS A 347 1.64 1.68 -7.83
CA CYS A 347 0.47 1.41 -8.65
C CYS A 347 -0.64 2.43 -8.30
N ALA A 348 -1.75 2.42 -9.03
CA ALA A 348 -2.93 3.21 -8.72
C ALA A 348 -4.05 2.32 -8.16
N SER A 349 -4.87 2.86 -7.24
CA SER A 349 -5.92 2.15 -6.50
C SER A 349 -7.37 2.57 -6.83
N PRO A 350 -7.74 2.88 -8.09
CA PRO A 350 -9.01 3.54 -8.39
C PRO A 350 -10.25 2.68 -8.10
N ILE A 351 -10.17 1.36 -8.27
CA ILE A 351 -11.32 0.47 -8.02
C ILE A 351 -11.55 0.37 -6.51
N TRP A 352 -10.50 0.04 -5.77
CA TRP A 352 -10.49 0.00 -4.31
C TRP A 352 -10.99 1.30 -3.68
N ASP A 353 -10.41 2.43 -4.08
CA ASP A 353 -10.76 3.75 -3.55
C ASP A 353 -12.21 4.12 -3.87
N THR A 354 -12.69 3.81 -5.07
CA THR A 354 -14.08 4.07 -5.46
C THR A 354 -15.06 3.22 -4.65
N GLY A 355 -14.73 1.94 -4.43
CA GLY A 355 -15.52 1.04 -3.61
C GLY A 355 -15.67 1.56 -2.17
N LEU A 356 -14.55 1.85 -1.51
CA LEU A 356 -14.56 2.31 -0.11
C LEU A 356 -15.09 3.74 0.07
N ALA A 357 -14.74 4.67 -0.83
CA ALA A 357 -15.32 6.01 -0.82
C ALA A 357 -16.84 5.94 -1.05
N GLY A 358 -17.29 5.07 -1.96
CA GLY A 358 -18.71 4.82 -2.19
C GLY A 358 -19.43 4.34 -0.93
N HIS A 359 -18.85 3.39 -0.19
CA HIS A 359 -19.38 2.91 1.10
C HIS A 359 -19.47 4.02 2.14
N ALA A 360 -18.45 4.87 2.25
CA ALA A 360 -18.48 5.99 3.20
C ALA A 360 -19.53 7.04 2.82
N MET A 361 -19.63 7.37 1.53
CA MET A 361 -20.61 8.32 1.01
C MET A 361 -22.05 7.82 1.20
N ILE A 362 -22.35 6.56 0.87
CA ILE A 362 -23.69 6.00 1.06
C ILE A 362 -24.05 5.91 2.55
N GLU A 363 -23.10 5.56 3.44
CA GLU A 363 -23.33 5.56 4.88
C GLU A 363 -23.72 6.96 5.40
N SER A 364 -22.99 7.99 4.97
CA SER A 364 -23.26 9.39 5.36
C SER A 364 -24.61 9.93 4.85
N ALA A 365 -25.09 9.39 3.74
CA ALA A 365 -26.36 9.75 3.11
C ALA A 365 -27.55 8.95 3.62
N THR A 366 -27.32 7.90 4.41
CA THR A 366 -28.39 7.06 4.99
C THR A 366 -28.74 7.46 6.43
N GLY A 367 -29.88 6.96 6.91
CA GLY A 367 -30.43 7.26 8.23
C GLY A 367 -31.39 8.46 8.24
N PRO A 368 -32.05 8.73 9.37
CA PRO A 368 -32.98 9.87 9.52
C PRO A 368 -32.32 11.22 9.22
N ASP A 369 -31.03 11.36 9.57
CA ASP A 369 -30.23 12.57 9.39
C ASP A 369 -29.23 12.44 8.23
N GLY A 370 -29.61 11.68 7.20
CA GLY A 370 -28.81 11.46 6.00
C GLY A 370 -28.46 12.78 5.29
N ILE A 371 -27.20 12.93 4.88
CA ILE A 371 -26.70 14.16 4.26
C ILE A 371 -26.93 14.12 2.75
N ALA A 372 -27.69 15.10 2.25
CA ALA A 372 -27.97 15.31 0.83
C ALA A 372 -28.28 13.99 0.07
N PRO A 373 -29.23 13.16 0.55
CA PRO A 373 -29.38 11.78 0.13
C PRO A 373 -29.59 11.62 -1.37
N GLN A 374 -30.41 12.48 -1.98
CA GLN A 374 -30.69 12.44 -3.41
C GLN A 374 -29.45 12.78 -4.26
N ALA A 375 -28.72 13.84 -3.90
CA ALA A 375 -27.51 14.24 -4.61
C ALA A 375 -26.39 13.19 -4.47
N THR A 376 -26.26 12.59 -3.28
CA THR A 376 -25.30 11.49 -3.06
C THR A 376 -25.69 10.25 -3.86
N LYS A 377 -26.98 9.92 -3.95
CA LYS A 377 -27.48 8.81 -4.78
C LYS A 377 -27.14 8.99 -6.25
N GLU A 378 -27.33 10.19 -6.81
CA GLU A 378 -26.98 10.50 -8.20
C GLU A 378 -25.47 10.37 -8.47
N LYS A 379 -24.64 10.87 -7.54
CA LYS A 379 -23.19 10.71 -7.57
C LYS A 379 -22.76 9.25 -7.51
N LEU A 380 -23.38 8.45 -6.65
CA LEU A 380 -23.10 7.02 -6.53
C LEU A 380 -23.57 6.21 -7.74
N ALA A 381 -24.64 6.64 -8.42
CA ALA A 381 -25.06 6.00 -9.67
C ALA A 381 -23.99 6.10 -10.76
N LYS A 382 -23.28 7.23 -10.84
CA LYS A 382 -22.12 7.39 -11.74
C LYS A 382 -20.97 6.46 -11.35
N ALA A 383 -20.63 6.40 -10.05
CA ALA A 383 -19.61 5.50 -9.54
C ALA A 383 -19.96 4.02 -9.84
N ALA A 384 -21.20 3.62 -9.62
CA ALA A 384 -21.70 2.28 -9.92
C ALA A 384 -21.64 1.97 -11.43
N GLN A 385 -22.02 2.92 -12.29
CA GLN A 385 -21.88 2.77 -13.73
C GLN A 385 -20.42 2.61 -14.15
N TRP A 386 -19.52 3.43 -13.60
CA TRP A 386 -18.09 3.32 -13.86
C TRP A 386 -17.53 1.98 -13.41
N LEU A 387 -17.87 1.52 -12.20
CA LEU A 387 -17.48 0.21 -11.68
C LEU A 387 -17.99 -0.93 -12.58
N ARG A 388 -19.27 -0.94 -12.97
CA ARG A 388 -19.80 -1.96 -13.90
C ARG A 388 -19.02 -1.99 -15.21
N GLY A 389 -18.61 -0.84 -15.74
CA GLY A 389 -17.78 -0.75 -16.94
C GLY A 389 -16.35 -1.27 -16.78
N ARG A 390 -15.90 -1.56 -15.55
CA ARG A 390 -14.57 -2.09 -15.21
C ARG A 390 -14.60 -3.56 -14.80
N GLN A 391 -15.76 -4.21 -14.78
CA GLN A 391 -15.84 -5.61 -14.43
C GLN A 391 -15.21 -6.48 -15.53
N ILE A 392 -14.39 -7.44 -15.12
CA ILE A 392 -13.71 -8.34 -16.04
C ILE A 392 -14.64 -9.53 -16.33
N LEU A 393 -15.20 -9.57 -17.54
CA LEU A 393 -16.22 -10.55 -17.92
C LEU A 393 -15.73 -11.60 -18.94
N ASP A 394 -14.72 -11.26 -19.73
CA ASP A 394 -14.33 -12.05 -20.91
C ASP A 394 -12.94 -12.68 -20.79
N VAL A 395 -12.04 -12.09 -19.99
CA VAL A 395 -10.67 -12.57 -19.84
C VAL A 395 -10.58 -13.60 -18.72
N LYS A 396 -10.13 -14.81 -19.07
CA LYS A 396 -9.67 -15.80 -18.09
C LYS A 396 -8.20 -15.54 -17.79
N GLY A 397 -7.96 -14.96 -16.61
CA GLY A 397 -6.63 -14.63 -16.11
C GLY A 397 -5.81 -15.85 -15.70
N ASP A 398 -4.66 -15.61 -15.07
CA ASP A 398 -3.78 -16.69 -14.61
C ASP A 398 -4.48 -17.59 -13.57
N TRP A 399 -5.39 -17.03 -12.78
CA TRP A 399 -6.23 -17.74 -11.81
C TRP A 399 -7.00 -18.92 -12.42
N ALA A 400 -7.40 -18.82 -13.69
CA ALA A 400 -8.18 -19.85 -14.38
C ALA A 400 -7.39 -21.16 -14.58
N MET A 401 -6.07 -21.15 -14.37
CA MET A 401 -5.30 -22.40 -14.33
C MET A 401 -5.71 -23.31 -13.17
N ASN A 402 -6.20 -22.73 -12.06
CA ASN A 402 -6.59 -23.49 -10.87
C ASN A 402 -8.09 -23.82 -10.86
N CYS A 403 -8.90 -23.01 -11.56
CA CYS A 403 -10.34 -23.22 -11.69
C CYS A 403 -10.84 -22.93 -13.12
N PRO A 404 -10.49 -23.78 -14.11
CA PRO A 404 -10.71 -23.48 -15.54
C PRO A 404 -12.19 -23.34 -15.93
N ASP A 405 -13.10 -23.93 -15.16
CA ASP A 405 -14.54 -23.89 -15.44
C ASP A 405 -15.24 -22.66 -14.85
N VAL A 406 -14.58 -21.94 -13.95
CA VAL A 406 -15.10 -20.71 -13.35
C VAL A 406 -15.11 -19.60 -14.40
N LYS A 407 -16.23 -18.89 -14.50
CA LYS A 407 -16.38 -17.74 -15.41
C LYS A 407 -15.76 -16.49 -14.76
N PRO A 408 -15.14 -15.58 -15.54
CA PRO A 408 -14.67 -14.30 -15.00
C PRO A 408 -15.83 -13.51 -14.40
N GLY A 409 -15.56 -12.73 -13.36
CA GLY A 409 -16.57 -11.83 -12.80
C GLY A 409 -16.04 -10.84 -11.78
N GLY A 410 -14.72 -10.76 -11.64
CA GLY A 410 -14.06 -9.90 -10.66
C GLY A 410 -13.73 -8.52 -11.19
N TRP A 411 -13.21 -7.69 -10.30
CA TRP A 411 -12.54 -6.44 -10.61
C TRP A 411 -11.08 -6.54 -10.17
N ALA A 412 -10.20 -5.83 -10.87
CA ALA A 412 -8.83 -5.61 -10.40
C ALA A 412 -8.78 -4.45 -9.40
N PHE A 413 -7.67 -4.31 -8.69
CA PHE A 413 -7.35 -3.14 -7.88
C PHE A 413 -7.12 -1.86 -8.72
N GLN A 414 -6.48 -2.04 -9.89
CA GLN A 414 -6.06 -0.95 -10.79
C GLN A 414 -7.11 -0.59 -11.85
N TYR A 415 -6.79 0.36 -12.75
CA TYR A 415 -7.68 0.75 -13.86
C TYR A 415 -7.95 -0.39 -14.84
N ASN A 416 -6.90 -1.04 -15.35
CA ASN A 416 -6.98 -2.15 -16.30
C ASN A 416 -5.94 -3.20 -15.91
N ASN A 417 -6.39 -4.42 -15.60
CA ASN A 417 -5.50 -5.52 -15.23
C ASN A 417 -6.22 -6.87 -15.37
N ASP A 418 -6.77 -7.14 -16.56
CA ASP A 418 -7.78 -8.18 -16.79
C ASP A 418 -7.33 -9.61 -16.45
N TYR A 419 -6.02 -9.86 -16.46
CA TYR A 419 -5.46 -11.15 -16.08
C TYR A 419 -5.41 -11.39 -14.56
N TYR A 420 -5.58 -10.33 -13.77
CA TYR A 420 -5.36 -10.29 -12.32
C TYR A 420 -6.48 -9.54 -11.57
N PRO A 421 -7.75 -9.96 -11.70
CA PRO A 421 -8.80 -9.52 -10.78
C PRO A 421 -8.46 -9.93 -9.34
N ASP A 422 -8.86 -9.10 -8.38
CA ASP A 422 -8.70 -9.31 -6.94
C ASP A 422 -10.06 -9.68 -6.32
N VAL A 423 -10.07 -10.74 -5.52
CA VAL A 423 -11.26 -11.24 -4.80
C VAL A 423 -11.74 -10.20 -3.79
N ASP A 424 -10.82 -9.46 -3.17
CA ASP A 424 -11.14 -8.52 -2.11
C ASP A 424 -11.77 -7.20 -2.65
N ASP A 425 -11.25 -6.65 -3.75
CA ASP A 425 -11.83 -5.53 -4.51
C ASP A 425 -13.23 -5.92 -5.02
N THR A 426 -13.35 -7.14 -5.54
CA THR A 426 -14.61 -7.68 -6.05
C THR A 426 -15.68 -7.72 -4.96
N ALA A 427 -15.33 -8.14 -3.74
CA ALA A 427 -16.24 -8.15 -2.61
C ALA A 427 -16.64 -6.73 -2.18
N VAL A 428 -15.68 -5.79 -2.10
CA VAL A 428 -15.94 -4.39 -1.76
C VAL A 428 -16.91 -3.75 -2.76
N VAL A 429 -16.62 -3.89 -4.05
CA VAL A 429 -17.43 -3.36 -5.16
C VAL A 429 -18.80 -4.00 -5.17
N GLY A 430 -18.86 -5.33 -5.06
CA GLY A 430 -20.12 -6.08 -5.01
C GLY A 430 -21.02 -5.61 -3.85
N MET A 431 -20.46 -5.43 -2.66
CA MET A 431 -21.24 -4.90 -1.52
C MET A 431 -21.77 -3.50 -1.77
N LEU A 432 -20.99 -2.61 -2.42
CA LEU A 432 -21.43 -1.26 -2.76
C LEU A 432 -22.57 -1.29 -3.78
N LEU A 433 -22.41 -2.06 -4.86
CA LEU A 433 -23.41 -2.19 -5.91
C LEU A 433 -24.72 -2.79 -5.37
N HIS A 434 -24.65 -3.76 -4.47
CA HIS A 434 -25.82 -4.32 -3.80
C HIS A 434 -26.50 -3.27 -2.93
N ARG A 435 -25.74 -2.53 -2.10
CA ARG A 435 -26.29 -1.48 -1.22
C ARG A 435 -26.88 -0.30 -2.00
N ALA A 436 -26.36 0.01 -3.19
CA ALA A 436 -26.90 1.04 -4.06
C ALA A 436 -28.34 0.70 -4.55
N GLY A 437 -28.70 -0.58 -4.62
CA GLY A 437 -30.06 -1.04 -4.89
C GLY A 437 -30.57 -0.77 -6.31
N ASP A 438 -29.68 -0.54 -7.27
CA ASP A 438 -30.03 -0.35 -8.68
C ASP A 438 -30.18 -1.71 -9.38
N PRO A 439 -31.34 -2.03 -9.98
CA PRO A 439 -31.54 -3.28 -10.74
C PRO A 439 -30.51 -3.51 -11.85
N ALA A 440 -29.90 -2.45 -12.40
CA ALA A 440 -28.83 -2.58 -13.39
C ALA A 440 -27.57 -3.28 -12.86
N ASN A 441 -27.45 -3.45 -11.53
CA ASN A 441 -26.35 -4.15 -10.89
C ASN A 441 -26.52 -5.68 -10.85
N ALA A 442 -27.71 -6.22 -11.14
CA ALA A 442 -28.04 -7.62 -10.88
C ALA A 442 -27.07 -8.61 -11.55
N GLU A 443 -26.78 -8.41 -12.84
CA GLU A 443 -25.83 -9.27 -13.56
C GLU A 443 -24.41 -9.16 -13.01
N ALA A 444 -23.95 -7.93 -12.74
CA ALA A 444 -22.62 -7.68 -12.20
C ALA A 444 -22.42 -8.37 -10.84
N LEU A 445 -23.43 -8.27 -9.96
CA LEU A 445 -23.45 -8.93 -8.66
C LEU A 445 -23.37 -10.45 -8.80
N GLU A 446 -24.16 -11.03 -9.71
CA GLU A 446 -24.18 -12.49 -9.84
C GLU A 446 -22.92 -13.06 -10.51
N ARG A 447 -22.29 -12.31 -11.40
CA ARG A 447 -20.96 -12.65 -11.95
C ARG A 447 -19.89 -12.60 -10.86
N ALA A 448 -19.90 -11.56 -10.03
CA ALA A 448 -19.00 -11.41 -8.90
C ALA A 448 -19.17 -12.55 -7.89
N ARG A 449 -20.42 -12.89 -7.58
CA ARG A 449 -20.80 -13.95 -6.65
C ARG A 449 -20.24 -15.31 -7.06
N HIS A 450 -20.52 -15.72 -8.30
CA HIS A 450 -20.03 -16.99 -8.83
C HIS A 450 -18.50 -17.04 -8.90
N TRP A 451 -17.85 -15.93 -9.26
CA TRP A 451 -16.40 -15.87 -9.33
C TRP A 451 -15.76 -15.98 -7.94
N ILE A 452 -16.25 -15.23 -6.93
CA ILE A 452 -15.75 -15.32 -5.54
C ILE A 452 -15.90 -16.73 -4.99
N ILE A 453 -17.04 -17.40 -5.17
CA ILE A 453 -17.21 -18.80 -4.74
C ILE A 453 -16.22 -19.72 -5.44
N GLY A 454 -16.04 -19.55 -6.76
CA GLY A 454 -15.12 -20.35 -7.55
C GLY A 454 -13.64 -20.16 -7.18
N MET A 455 -13.31 -19.07 -6.47
CA MET A 455 -11.96 -18.71 -6.02
C MET A 455 -11.64 -19.15 -4.58
N GLN A 456 -12.56 -19.84 -3.88
CA GLN A 456 -12.32 -20.30 -2.51
C GLN A 456 -11.25 -21.40 -2.47
N SER A 457 -10.24 -21.24 -1.62
CA SER A 457 -9.18 -22.23 -1.44
C SER A 457 -9.66 -23.46 -0.69
N SER A 458 -8.88 -24.54 -0.76
CA SER A 458 -9.21 -25.84 -0.17
C SER A 458 -9.38 -25.77 1.36
N ASN A 459 -8.59 -24.93 2.04
CA ASN A 459 -8.67 -24.69 3.48
C ASN A 459 -9.89 -23.85 3.94
N GLY A 460 -10.72 -23.36 2.99
CA GLY A 460 -11.92 -22.57 3.28
C GLY A 460 -11.71 -21.06 3.23
N GLY A 461 -10.46 -20.57 3.27
CA GLY A 461 -10.16 -19.15 3.11
C GLY A 461 -10.02 -18.71 1.65
N TRP A 462 -9.74 -17.42 1.46
CA TRP A 462 -9.42 -16.81 0.17
C TRP A 462 -8.09 -16.06 0.23
N GLY A 463 -7.23 -16.29 -0.77
CA GLY A 463 -6.16 -15.38 -1.15
C GLY A 463 -6.73 -14.24 -2.02
N ALA A 464 -5.88 -13.28 -2.39
CA ALA A 464 -6.34 -12.11 -3.15
C ALA A 464 -6.55 -12.42 -4.65
N PHE A 465 -5.69 -13.24 -5.27
CA PHE A 465 -5.64 -13.44 -6.72
C PHE A 465 -5.66 -14.91 -7.15
N ASP A 466 -5.12 -15.82 -6.34
CA ASP A 466 -4.92 -17.23 -6.71
C ASP A 466 -5.57 -18.20 -5.68
N ILE A 467 -5.86 -19.42 -6.14
CA ILE A 467 -6.39 -20.52 -5.31
C ILE A 467 -5.23 -21.43 -4.90
N ASP A 468 -5.17 -21.81 -3.61
CA ASP A 468 -4.15 -22.73 -3.06
C ASP A 468 -2.71 -22.31 -3.44
N ASN A 469 -2.43 -21.00 -3.42
CA ASN A 469 -1.09 -20.46 -3.67
C ASN A 469 -0.29 -20.36 -2.36
N ASP A 470 -0.02 -21.50 -1.74
CA ASP A 470 0.48 -21.61 -0.36
C ASP A 470 1.73 -22.50 -0.21
N LEU A 471 2.46 -22.73 -1.30
CA LEU A 471 3.66 -23.56 -1.34
C LEU A 471 4.88 -22.90 -0.64
N ASP A 472 4.83 -22.79 0.70
CA ASP A 472 5.75 -21.97 1.52
C ASP A 472 7.24 -22.25 1.28
N VAL A 473 7.61 -23.47 0.87
CA VAL A 473 9.00 -23.81 0.52
C VAL A 473 9.62 -22.82 -0.50
N LEU A 474 8.81 -22.19 -1.36
CA LEU A 474 9.26 -21.17 -2.30
C LEU A 474 9.75 -19.87 -1.61
N ASN A 475 9.21 -19.51 -0.44
CA ASN A 475 9.68 -18.35 0.32
C ASN A 475 11.07 -18.54 0.94
N HIS A 476 11.65 -19.74 0.87
CA HIS A 476 12.98 -20.02 1.44
C HIS A 476 14.10 -19.99 0.38
N ILE A 477 13.77 -19.83 -0.91
CA ILE A 477 14.75 -19.72 -2.00
C ILE A 477 15.56 -18.42 -1.79
N PRO A 478 16.89 -18.37 -2.07
CA PRO A 478 17.70 -17.19 -1.87
C PRO A 478 17.22 -15.95 -2.63
N PHE A 479 16.54 -16.14 -3.75
CA PHE A 479 15.87 -15.07 -4.49
C PHE A 479 14.66 -14.49 -3.73
N ALA A 480 14.02 -15.30 -2.88
CA ALA A 480 12.88 -14.94 -2.05
C ALA A 480 13.29 -14.49 -0.64
N ASP A 481 14.43 -13.80 -0.49
CA ASP A 481 14.91 -13.25 0.80
C ASP A 481 13.87 -12.34 1.50
N HIS A 482 12.91 -11.83 0.74
CA HIS A 482 11.70 -11.09 1.13
C HIS A 482 10.56 -11.96 1.71
N GLY A 483 10.42 -13.21 1.27
CA GLY A 483 9.37 -14.16 1.70
C GLY A 483 7.94 -13.78 1.31
N ALA A 484 7.78 -13.16 0.14
CA ALA A 484 6.50 -12.69 -0.37
C ALA A 484 6.21 -13.23 -1.79
N LEU A 485 6.61 -14.47 -2.08
CA LEU A 485 6.38 -15.07 -3.40
C LEU A 485 4.96 -15.62 -3.58
N LEU A 486 4.18 -15.70 -2.52
CA LEU A 486 2.94 -16.47 -2.46
C LEU A 486 1.74 -15.63 -2.07
N ASP A 487 0.57 -16.10 -2.45
CA ASP A 487 -0.75 -15.53 -2.16
C ASP A 487 -1.62 -16.53 -1.36
N PRO A 488 -1.20 -16.90 -0.13
CA PRO A 488 -2.00 -17.80 0.69
C PRO A 488 -3.28 -17.10 1.14
N PRO A 489 -4.33 -17.86 1.50
CA PRO A 489 -5.50 -17.31 2.17
C PRO A 489 -5.16 -16.51 3.41
N THR A 490 -5.90 -15.41 3.63
CA THR A 490 -5.75 -14.55 4.82
C THR A 490 -7.08 -14.15 5.43
N ALA A 491 -7.07 -13.80 6.72
CA ALA A 491 -8.27 -13.49 7.50
C ALA A 491 -9.04 -12.28 6.94
N ASP A 492 -8.33 -11.22 6.56
CA ASP A 492 -8.91 -9.98 6.06
C ASP A 492 -9.57 -10.12 4.68
N VAL A 493 -9.00 -10.91 3.77
CA VAL A 493 -9.59 -11.21 2.45
C VAL A 493 -10.79 -12.16 2.61
N THR A 494 -10.64 -13.20 3.44
CA THR A 494 -11.71 -14.15 3.74
C THR A 494 -12.92 -13.46 4.36
N ALA A 495 -12.69 -12.55 5.31
CA ALA A 495 -13.74 -11.76 5.93
C ALA A 495 -14.51 -10.88 4.92
N ARG A 496 -13.80 -10.27 3.96
CA ARG A 496 -14.41 -9.51 2.86
C ARG A 496 -15.32 -10.37 1.99
N CYS A 497 -14.88 -11.56 1.62
CA CYS A 497 -15.66 -12.51 0.82
C CYS A 497 -16.93 -12.95 1.55
N ILE A 498 -16.80 -13.33 2.83
CA ILE A 498 -17.95 -13.70 3.68
C ILE A 498 -18.93 -12.53 3.79
N SER A 499 -18.44 -11.32 4.03
CA SER A 499 -19.28 -10.13 4.16
C SER A 499 -20.12 -9.90 2.90
N PHE A 500 -19.52 -10.02 1.72
CA PHE A 500 -20.24 -9.89 0.46
C PHE A 500 -21.30 -10.98 0.26
N LEU A 501 -20.90 -12.26 0.39
CA LEU A 501 -21.82 -13.38 0.19
C LEU A 501 -22.99 -13.36 1.18
N ALA A 502 -22.71 -13.06 2.45
CA ALA A 502 -23.72 -12.96 3.49
C ALA A 502 -24.66 -11.75 3.25
N GLN A 503 -24.14 -10.63 2.76
CA GLN A 503 -24.95 -9.44 2.44
C GLN A 503 -25.96 -9.71 1.32
N LEU A 504 -25.62 -10.54 0.32
CA LEU A 504 -26.56 -10.92 -0.74
C LEU A 504 -27.68 -11.84 -0.22
N GLY A 505 -27.43 -12.61 0.84
CA GLY A 505 -28.45 -13.40 1.52
C GLY A 505 -28.94 -14.65 0.77
N HIS A 506 -28.18 -15.17 -0.19
CA HIS A 506 -28.54 -16.41 -0.89
C HIS A 506 -28.28 -17.64 -0.02
N GLY A 507 -29.35 -18.37 0.34
CA GLY A 507 -29.24 -19.56 1.20
C GLY A 507 -28.33 -20.67 0.64
N VAL A 508 -28.19 -20.75 -0.68
CA VAL A 508 -27.30 -21.71 -1.36
C VAL A 508 -25.82 -21.47 -1.09
N ASP A 509 -25.44 -20.29 -0.60
CA ASP A 509 -24.05 -19.90 -0.35
C ASP A 509 -23.59 -20.24 1.06
N ARG A 510 -24.52 -20.65 1.92
CA ARG A 510 -24.25 -20.98 3.32
C ARG A 510 -23.07 -21.95 3.49
N PRO A 511 -22.93 -23.04 2.71
CA PRO A 511 -21.77 -23.93 2.86
C PRO A 511 -20.42 -23.25 2.59
N CYS A 512 -20.37 -22.34 1.61
CA CYS A 512 -19.17 -21.58 1.28
C CYS A 512 -18.80 -20.61 2.41
N ILE A 513 -19.81 -19.92 2.96
CA ILE A 513 -19.66 -19.01 4.12
C ILE A 513 -19.16 -19.76 5.35
N GLU A 514 -19.76 -20.91 5.70
CA GLU A 514 -19.35 -21.69 6.88
C GLU A 514 -17.90 -22.16 6.82
N ARG A 515 -17.44 -22.62 5.64
CA ARG A 515 -16.02 -22.96 5.45
C ARG A 515 -15.09 -21.76 5.70
N GLY A 516 -15.52 -20.58 5.29
CA GLY A 516 -14.79 -19.34 5.58
C GLY A 516 -14.79 -18.99 7.07
N LEU A 517 -15.92 -19.16 7.76
CA LEU A 517 -16.01 -18.92 9.20
C LEU A 517 -15.14 -19.91 10.00
N ASP A 518 -15.09 -21.17 9.58
CA ASP A 518 -14.21 -22.17 10.20
C ASP A 518 -12.74 -21.81 10.02
N TYR A 519 -12.35 -21.34 8.83
CA TYR A 519 -11.01 -20.80 8.59
C TYR A 519 -10.72 -19.58 9.50
N LEU A 520 -11.64 -18.61 9.61
CA LEU A 520 -11.43 -17.46 10.50
C LEU A 520 -11.29 -17.87 11.98
N ARG A 521 -11.96 -18.95 12.39
CA ARG A 521 -11.83 -19.50 13.75
C ARG A 521 -10.43 -20.08 13.99
N THR A 522 -9.81 -20.71 13.00
CA THR A 522 -8.45 -21.26 13.13
C THR A 522 -7.37 -20.19 13.07
N GLU A 523 -7.61 -19.08 12.37
CA GLU A 523 -6.66 -17.98 12.23
C GLU A 523 -6.71 -16.95 13.36
N GLN A 524 -7.62 -17.09 14.34
CA GLN A 524 -7.69 -16.14 15.46
C GLN A 524 -6.46 -16.28 16.38
N GLU A 525 -5.76 -15.18 16.61
CA GLU A 525 -4.59 -15.12 17.48
C GLU A 525 -4.94 -15.45 18.92
N ALA A 526 -3.92 -15.81 19.72
CA ALA A 526 -4.09 -16.11 21.14
C ALA A 526 -4.61 -14.92 21.96
N ASP A 527 -4.33 -13.69 21.53
CA ASP A 527 -4.82 -12.47 22.17
C ASP A 527 -6.24 -12.06 21.72
N GLY A 528 -6.82 -12.77 20.74
CA GLY A 528 -8.16 -12.53 20.21
C GLY A 528 -8.21 -11.71 18.92
N SER A 529 -7.09 -11.17 18.47
CA SER A 529 -7.01 -10.41 17.22
C SER A 529 -6.89 -11.33 15.99
N TRP A 530 -6.92 -10.73 14.79
CA TRP A 530 -6.57 -11.40 13.53
C TRP A 530 -5.53 -10.59 12.77
N PHE A 531 -4.56 -11.29 12.16
CA PHE A 531 -3.57 -10.70 11.28
C PHE A 531 -4.23 -10.04 10.05
N GLY A 532 -3.87 -8.79 9.78
CA GLY A 532 -4.24 -8.08 8.55
C GLY A 532 -3.09 -8.19 7.55
N ARG A 533 -3.36 -8.71 6.35
CA ARG A 533 -2.33 -8.91 5.32
C ARG A 533 -2.12 -7.67 4.45
N TRP A 534 -3.16 -6.86 4.27
CA TRP A 534 -3.15 -5.74 3.32
C TRP A 534 -3.29 -4.36 3.99
N GLY A 535 -3.86 -4.29 5.19
CA GLY A 535 -3.89 -3.09 6.03
C GLY A 535 -3.09 -3.29 7.31
N THR A 536 -2.43 -2.26 7.81
CA THR A 536 -1.61 -2.35 9.04
C THR A 536 -2.53 -2.41 10.26
N ASN A 537 -2.52 -3.41 11.14
CA ASN A 537 -2.21 -4.82 10.93
C ASN A 537 -3.32 -5.62 11.63
N TYR A 538 -3.18 -5.84 12.94
CA TYR A 538 -4.12 -6.62 13.72
C TYR A 538 -5.44 -5.88 13.97
N ILE A 539 -5.42 -4.55 14.08
CA ILE A 539 -6.67 -3.75 14.15
C ILE A 539 -7.45 -3.86 12.84
N TYR A 540 -6.76 -3.77 11.71
CA TYR A 540 -7.36 -3.89 10.38
C TYR A 540 -7.98 -5.29 10.16
N GLY A 541 -7.22 -6.35 10.44
CA GLY A 541 -7.71 -7.73 10.33
C GLY A 541 -8.90 -7.98 11.25
N THR A 542 -8.81 -7.55 12.51
CA THR A 542 -9.89 -7.72 13.50
C THR A 542 -11.16 -6.97 13.13
N TRP A 543 -11.05 -5.73 12.63
CA TRP A 543 -12.19 -4.99 12.11
C TRP A 543 -12.88 -5.78 10.99
N SER A 544 -12.12 -6.20 9.98
CA SER A 544 -12.67 -6.91 8.84
C SER A 544 -13.42 -8.18 9.26
N VAL A 545 -12.84 -8.98 10.16
CA VAL A 545 -13.45 -10.21 10.67
C VAL A 545 -14.72 -9.91 11.48
N LEU A 546 -14.72 -8.93 12.38
CA LEU A 546 -15.93 -8.58 13.14
C LEU A 546 -17.10 -8.15 12.23
N CYS A 547 -16.81 -7.48 11.12
CA CYS A 547 -17.80 -7.15 10.09
C CYS A 547 -18.38 -8.41 9.42
N ALA A 548 -17.51 -9.36 9.06
CA ALA A 548 -17.92 -10.63 8.47
C ALA A 548 -18.78 -11.47 9.43
N LEU A 549 -18.38 -11.56 10.70
CA LEU A 549 -19.14 -12.25 11.75
C LEU A 549 -20.52 -11.60 11.94
N ASN A 550 -20.61 -10.27 11.87
CA ASN A 550 -21.89 -9.57 11.88
C ASN A 550 -22.76 -9.91 10.66
N ALA A 551 -22.20 -9.80 9.46
CA ALA A 551 -22.92 -10.06 8.21
C ALA A 551 -23.44 -11.51 8.15
N ALA A 552 -22.65 -12.47 8.63
CA ALA A 552 -23.01 -13.89 8.71
C ALA A 552 -23.96 -14.22 9.89
N ASN A 553 -24.38 -13.24 10.68
CA ASN A 553 -25.23 -13.42 11.87
C ASN A 553 -24.64 -14.36 12.93
N VAL A 554 -23.31 -14.33 13.11
CA VAL A 554 -22.66 -15.01 14.25
C VAL A 554 -23.10 -14.31 15.55
N ALA A 555 -23.36 -15.13 16.57
CA ALA A 555 -23.86 -14.66 17.85
C ALA A 555 -22.84 -13.71 18.52
N LYS A 556 -23.32 -12.65 19.20
CA LYS A 556 -22.44 -11.62 19.77
C LYS A 556 -21.69 -12.11 21.02
N ASP A 557 -22.16 -13.19 21.62
CA ASP A 557 -21.53 -13.92 22.72
C ASP A 557 -20.65 -15.09 22.25
N ASP A 558 -20.47 -15.27 20.92
CA ASP A 558 -19.51 -16.22 20.39
C ASP A 558 -18.09 -15.88 20.90
N PRO A 559 -17.30 -16.87 21.37
CA PRO A 559 -15.96 -16.63 21.90
C PRO A 559 -15.04 -15.84 20.96
N MET A 560 -15.17 -15.99 19.64
CA MET A 560 -14.38 -15.22 18.68
C MET A 560 -14.67 -13.73 18.80
N VAL A 561 -15.95 -13.35 18.90
CA VAL A 561 -16.42 -11.96 19.00
C VAL A 561 -16.01 -11.36 20.33
N VAL A 562 -16.22 -12.08 21.43
CA VAL A 562 -15.91 -11.59 22.79
C VAL A 562 -14.41 -11.31 22.92
N ARG A 563 -13.56 -12.27 22.56
CA ARG A 563 -12.09 -12.11 22.67
C ARG A 563 -11.58 -10.94 21.84
N ALA A 564 -12.08 -10.79 20.62
CA ALA A 564 -11.68 -9.70 19.72
C ALA A 564 -12.10 -8.32 20.25
N THR A 565 -13.31 -8.20 20.79
CA THR A 565 -13.79 -6.92 21.34
C THR A 565 -13.10 -6.57 22.66
N ASP A 566 -12.78 -7.55 23.50
CA ASP A 566 -11.97 -7.35 24.71
C ASP A 566 -10.55 -6.91 24.38
N TRP A 567 -9.94 -7.51 23.35
CA TRP A 567 -8.65 -7.07 22.83
C TRP A 567 -8.70 -5.61 22.35
N LEU A 568 -9.71 -5.23 21.54
CA LEU A 568 -9.85 -3.84 21.10
C LEU A 568 -10.00 -2.86 22.27
N ARG A 569 -10.79 -3.20 23.31
CA ARG A 569 -10.88 -2.37 24.53
C ARG A 569 -9.52 -2.22 25.20
N CYS A 570 -8.76 -3.31 25.33
CA CYS A 570 -7.43 -3.31 25.93
C CYS A 570 -6.41 -2.46 25.16
N ARG A 571 -6.57 -2.33 23.83
CA ARG A 571 -5.69 -1.54 22.97
C ARG A 571 -6.11 -0.07 22.82
N GLN A 572 -7.24 0.35 23.40
CA GLN A 572 -7.67 1.74 23.33
C GLN A 572 -6.73 2.65 24.13
N ARG A 573 -6.31 3.76 23.51
CA ARG A 573 -5.41 4.73 24.11
C ARG A 573 -6.13 5.73 25.02
N ALA A 574 -5.36 6.45 25.83
CA ALA A 574 -5.89 7.43 26.79
C ALA A 574 -6.65 8.60 26.12
N ASP A 575 -6.32 8.94 24.88
CA ASP A 575 -7.01 9.98 24.09
C ASP A 575 -8.31 9.51 23.42
N GLY A 576 -8.66 8.23 23.59
CA GLY A 576 -9.85 7.59 23.04
C GLY A 576 -9.63 6.90 21.70
N GLY A 577 -8.49 7.13 21.02
CA GLY A 577 -8.20 6.51 19.73
C GLY A 577 -7.46 5.17 19.84
N TRP A 578 -7.16 4.62 18.67
CA TRP A 578 -6.30 3.45 18.47
C TRP A 578 -5.19 3.80 17.49
N GLY A 579 -4.08 3.09 17.58
CA GLY A 579 -2.97 3.23 16.65
C GLY A 579 -2.18 1.95 16.60
N GLU A 580 -1.75 1.58 15.39
CA GLU A 580 -0.88 0.43 15.14
C GLU A 580 0.13 0.81 14.07
N GLY A 581 1.40 0.50 14.33
CA GLY A 581 2.50 0.78 13.42
C GLY A 581 2.91 -0.44 12.58
N CYS A 582 3.64 -0.17 11.48
CA CYS A 582 4.12 -1.18 10.55
C CYS A 582 5.13 -2.16 11.18
N GLU A 583 5.73 -1.80 12.33
CA GLU A 583 6.60 -2.67 13.12
C GLU A 583 5.90 -3.92 13.64
N SER A 584 4.56 -3.93 13.72
CA SER A 584 3.78 -5.14 14.07
C SER A 584 4.01 -6.29 13.07
N TYR A 585 4.29 -5.98 11.79
CA TYR A 585 4.71 -7.00 10.80
C TYR A 585 6.12 -7.54 11.04
N GLU A 586 6.94 -6.82 11.82
CA GLU A 586 8.32 -7.18 12.17
C GLU A 586 8.41 -7.89 13.54
N GLY A 587 7.28 -8.26 14.14
CA GLY A 587 7.21 -8.85 15.49
C GLY A 587 7.10 -7.82 16.61
N GLY A 588 6.76 -6.57 16.28
CA GLY A 588 6.33 -5.57 17.25
C GLY A 588 4.97 -5.92 17.89
N PRO A 589 4.59 -5.18 18.96
CA PRO A 589 3.33 -5.44 19.67
C PRO A 589 2.10 -5.21 18.78
N HIS A 590 1.07 -6.05 18.97
CA HIS A 590 -0.19 -5.95 18.23
C HIS A 590 -1.04 -4.77 18.73
N GLY A 591 -1.57 -3.97 17.81
CA GLY A 591 -2.50 -2.88 18.11
C GLY A 591 -1.88 -1.73 18.93
N GLU A 592 -0.56 -1.55 18.85
CA GLU A 592 0.16 -0.50 19.56
C GLU A 592 0.93 0.42 18.61
N TYR A 593 0.96 1.71 18.92
CA TYR A 593 1.77 2.72 18.25
C TYR A 593 2.04 3.92 19.15
N GLY A 594 2.97 4.80 18.75
CA GLY A 594 3.30 6.01 19.50
C GLY A 594 2.15 7.02 19.64
N GLN A 595 1.16 6.96 18.74
CA GLN A 595 0.01 7.87 18.68
C GLN A 595 -1.25 7.15 18.18
N SER A 596 -2.42 7.72 18.46
CA SER A 596 -3.66 7.29 17.81
C SER A 596 -3.70 7.78 16.37
N LEU A 597 -4.27 6.98 15.47
CA LEU A 597 -4.38 7.25 14.04
C LEU A 597 -5.86 7.24 13.61
N PRO A 598 -6.30 8.14 12.71
CA PRO A 598 -7.70 8.20 12.29
C PRO A 598 -8.18 6.93 11.58
N SER A 599 -7.38 6.32 10.70
CA SER A 599 -7.76 5.06 10.04
C SER A 599 -7.93 3.90 11.03
N GLN A 600 -6.94 3.71 11.91
CA GLN A 600 -6.94 2.67 12.95
C GLN A 600 -8.11 2.83 13.93
N THR A 601 -8.35 4.07 14.36
CA THR A 601 -9.49 4.38 15.26
C THR A 601 -10.80 4.08 14.56
N ALA A 602 -10.93 4.43 13.28
CA ALA A 602 -12.13 4.13 12.51
C ALA A 602 -12.38 2.62 12.38
N TRP A 603 -11.35 1.81 12.09
CA TRP A 603 -11.47 0.35 12.03
C TRP A 603 -11.91 -0.25 13.37
N ALA A 604 -11.25 0.13 14.47
CA ALA A 604 -11.62 -0.31 15.80
C ALA A 604 -13.11 -0.03 16.12
N VAL A 605 -13.57 1.21 15.91
CA VAL A 605 -14.98 1.54 16.21
C VAL A 605 -15.96 0.88 15.25
N LEU A 606 -15.63 0.75 13.96
CA LEU A 606 -16.47 0.03 13.00
C LEU A 606 -16.63 -1.44 13.40
N GLY A 607 -15.54 -2.10 13.81
CA GLY A 607 -15.55 -3.50 14.25
C GLY A 607 -16.35 -3.69 15.54
N MET A 608 -16.17 -2.81 16.53
CA MET A 608 -16.96 -2.85 17.77
C MET A 608 -18.45 -2.58 17.50
N MET A 609 -18.80 -1.65 16.62
CA MET A 609 -20.19 -1.42 16.22
C MET A 609 -20.78 -2.64 15.50
N ALA A 610 -20.02 -3.31 14.63
CA ALA A 610 -20.42 -4.58 14.01
C ALA A 610 -20.64 -5.70 15.05
N ALA A 611 -19.88 -5.71 16.14
CA ALA A 611 -20.11 -6.60 17.28
C ALA A 611 -21.34 -6.23 18.14
N GLY A 612 -22.09 -5.17 17.79
CA GLY A 612 -23.28 -4.73 18.53
C GLY A 612 -22.96 -3.83 19.73
N LEU A 613 -21.71 -3.33 19.84
CA LEU A 613 -21.23 -2.54 20.97
C LEU A 613 -21.39 -1.03 20.76
N LYS A 614 -22.48 -0.59 20.11
CA LYS A 614 -22.69 0.83 19.76
C LYS A 614 -22.72 1.76 20.98
N ASP A 615 -23.15 1.26 22.14
CA ASP A 615 -23.30 2.03 23.39
C ASP A 615 -22.10 1.82 24.33
N ASP A 616 -21.05 1.11 23.88
CA ASP A 616 -19.82 0.91 24.65
C ASP A 616 -19.04 2.22 24.76
N ALA A 617 -18.53 2.50 25.96
CA ALA A 617 -17.76 3.72 26.24
C ALA A 617 -16.52 3.84 25.35
N ALA A 618 -15.90 2.72 24.96
CA ALA A 618 -14.77 2.71 24.05
C ALA A 618 -15.15 3.26 22.67
N VAL A 619 -16.32 2.87 22.13
CA VAL A 619 -16.83 3.38 20.85
C VAL A 619 -17.08 4.88 20.92
N ALA A 620 -17.76 5.35 21.98
CA ALA A 620 -18.04 6.78 22.17
C ALA A 620 -16.75 7.62 22.25
N ARG A 621 -15.71 7.13 22.95
CA ARG A 621 -14.40 7.79 23.04
C ARG A 621 -13.66 7.81 21.69
N GLY A 622 -13.73 6.74 20.91
CA GLY A 622 -13.15 6.68 19.55
C GLY A 622 -13.81 7.65 18.58
N VAL A 623 -15.15 7.75 18.62
CA VAL A 623 -15.92 8.72 17.83
C VAL A 623 -15.57 10.15 18.23
N ALA A 624 -15.46 10.43 19.54
CA ALA A 624 -15.04 11.73 20.04
C ALA A 624 -13.59 12.08 19.64
N TYR A 625 -12.69 11.09 19.58
CA TYR A 625 -11.35 11.27 19.02
C TYR A 625 -11.43 11.71 17.55
N LEU A 626 -12.12 10.95 16.70
CA LEU A 626 -12.23 11.26 15.27
C LEU A 626 -12.82 12.65 15.01
N ALA A 627 -13.89 13.02 15.72
CA ALA A 627 -14.50 14.34 15.56
C ALA A 627 -13.57 15.48 16.02
N ARG A 628 -12.81 15.27 17.10
CA ARG A 628 -11.89 16.27 17.66
C ARG A 628 -10.64 16.48 16.81
N THR A 629 -10.15 15.43 16.15
CA THR A 629 -8.93 15.49 15.34
C THR A 629 -9.19 15.81 13.87
N GLN A 630 -10.46 16.01 13.49
CA GLN A 630 -10.82 16.45 12.15
C GLN A 630 -10.37 17.91 11.93
N GLY A 631 -9.71 18.17 10.80
CA GLY A 631 -9.37 19.50 10.33
C GLY A 631 -10.60 20.34 10.00
N THR A 632 -10.41 21.65 9.89
CA THR A 632 -11.47 22.59 9.50
C THR A 632 -11.93 22.40 8.05
N ASP A 633 -11.08 21.79 7.23
CA ASP A 633 -11.36 21.37 5.85
C ASP A 633 -12.18 20.07 5.76
N GLY A 634 -12.44 19.40 6.89
CA GLY A 634 -13.17 18.14 6.93
C GLY A 634 -12.31 16.90 6.69
N GLU A 635 -10.99 17.06 6.60
CA GLU A 635 -10.02 15.97 6.43
C GLU A 635 -9.30 15.62 7.74
N TRP A 636 -8.55 14.51 7.75
CA TRP A 636 -7.67 14.13 8.86
C TRP A 636 -6.22 14.03 8.40
N ALA A 637 -5.27 14.45 9.21
CA ALA A 637 -3.85 14.19 8.95
C ALA A 637 -3.47 12.78 9.42
N GLU A 638 -2.69 12.07 8.62
CA GLU A 638 -2.15 10.74 8.96
C GLU A 638 -0.88 10.48 8.15
N GLU A 639 0.28 10.79 8.73
CA GLU A 639 1.60 10.54 8.11
C GLU A 639 2.05 9.07 8.16
N PRO A 640 1.82 8.32 9.27
CA PRO A 640 2.21 6.91 9.34
C PRO A 640 1.56 6.07 8.24
N TYR A 641 2.31 5.06 7.80
CA TYR A 641 1.85 4.12 6.79
C TYR A 641 0.78 3.22 7.40
N ASN A 642 -0.24 2.91 6.60
CA ASN A 642 -1.46 2.27 7.07
C ASN A 642 -1.76 0.96 6.33
N ALA A 643 -0.85 0.51 5.48
CA ALA A 643 -0.99 -0.69 4.67
C ALA A 643 0.37 -1.27 4.27
N VAL A 644 0.32 -2.42 3.62
CA VAL A 644 1.52 -3.11 3.17
C VAL A 644 1.27 -3.80 1.83
N GLY A 645 2.25 -3.75 0.94
CA GLY A 645 2.25 -4.63 -0.25
C GLY A 645 2.90 -5.97 0.09
N PHE A 646 4.12 -5.91 0.64
CA PHE A 646 4.88 -7.08 1.10
C PHE A 646 5.42 -6.84 2.51
N PRO A 647 4.90 -7.55 3.54
CA PRO A 647 5.39 -7.45 4.90
C PRO A 647 6.93 -7.52 4.98
N LYS A 648 7.53 -6.60 5.75
CA LYS A 648 8.98 -6.46 5.99
C LYS A 648 9.80 -5.92 4.82
N VAL A 649 9.16 -5.59 3.69
CA VAL A 649 9.87 -5.30 2.44
C VAL A 649 9.31 -4.10 1.72
N PHE A 650 8.00 -3.92 1.75
CA PHE A 650 7.32 -2.91 0.95
C PHE A 650 6.01 -2.48 1.60
N TYR A 651 5.99 -1.26 2.14
CA TYR A 651 4.86 -0.69 2.86
C TYR A 651 4.18 0.41 2.07
N LEU A 652 2.91 0.64 2.40
CA LEU A 652 2.04 1.53 1.64
C LEU A 652 1.34 2.54 2.56
N ARG A 653 1.20 3.76 2.06
CA ARG A 653 0.31 4.77 2.62
C ARG A 653 -0.81 5.04 1.63
N TYR A 654 -2.01 4.57 1.99
CA TYR A 654 -3.24 4.93 1.30
C TYR A 654 -3.69 6.30 1.79
N HIS A 655 -3.55 7.31 0.94
CA HIS A 655 -3.97 8.67 1.28
C HIS A 655 -5.49 8.82 1.43
N GLY A 656 -6.27 7.90 0.87
CA GLY A 656 -7.74 7.86 1.03
C GLY A 656 -8.21 7.33 2.39
N TYR A 657 -7.44 6.49 3.08
CA TYR A 657 -7.88 5.78 4.29
C TYR A 657 -8.22 6.74 5.42
N ARG A 658 -7.40 7.80 5.58
CA ARG A 658 -7.63 8.89 6.54
C ARG A 658 -8.91 9.69 6.27
N GLN A 659 -9.55 9.52 5.10
CA GLN A 659 -10.77 10.23 4.74
C GLN A 659 -12.01 9.33 4.84
N PHE A 660 -12.06 8.24 4.07
CA PHE A 660 -13.30 7.47 3.96
C PHE A 660 -13.59 6.59 5.18
N PHE A 661 -12.58 6.08 5.89
CA PHE A 661 -12.84 5.27 7.10
C PHE A 661 -13.38 6.11 8.26
N PRO A 662 -12.79 7.27 8.61
CA PRO A 662 -13.38 8.16 9.62
C PRO A 662 -14.78 8.63 9.26
N LEU A 663 -15.03 9.00 8.00
CA LEU A 663 -16.38 9.36 7.54
C LEU A 663 -17.37 8.20 7.76
N MET A 664 -16.99 6.98 7.35
CA MET A 664 -17.83 5.80 7.51
C MET A 664 -18.11 5.50 8.98
N ALA A 665 -17.09 5.56 9.84
CA ALA A 665 -17.22 5.34 11.29
C ALA A 665 -18.16 6.35 11.95
N LEU A 666 -17.96 7.65 11.70
CA LEU A 666 -18.80 8.71 12.26
C LEU A 666 -20.24 8.60 11.77
N SER A 667 -20.42 8.38 10.47
CA SER A 667 -21.75 8.24 9.86
C SER A 667 -22.50 7.04 10.42
N ARG A 668 -21.81 5.90 10.57
CA ARG A 668 -22.41 4.70 11.14
C ARG A 668 -22.81 4.90 12.59
N TYR A 669 -21.94 5.49 13.40
CA TYR A 669 -22.25 5.74 14.80
C TYR A 669 -23.50 6.62 14.92
N ARG A 670 -23.58 7.71 14.14
CA ARG A 670 -24.79 8.55 14.05
C ARG A 670 -26.02 7.73 13.69
N ASN A 671 -25.95 6.95 12.61
CA ASN A 671 -27.09 6.16 12.13
C ASN A 671 -27.56 5.12 13.17
N LEU A 672 -26.63 4.51 13.90
CA LEU A 672 -26.94 3.54 14.97
C LEU A 672 -27.54 4.18 16.21
N GLN A 673 -27.16 5.42 16.54
CA GLN A 673 -27.77 6.16 17.65
C GLN A 673 -29.23 6.53 17.34
N ASN A 674 -29.55 6.74 16.07
CA ASN A 674 -30.89 7.15 15.63
C ASN A 674 -31.76 5.96 15.16
N SER A 675 -31.24 4.72 15.24
CA SER A 675 -31.93 3.50 14.80
C SER A 675 -32.54 2.73 15.96
N ASN A 676 -33.79 2.28 15.80
CA ASN A 676 -34.45 1.38 16.74
C ASN A 676 -33.87 -0.05 16.73
N SER A 677 -33.19 -0.48 15.65
CA SER A 677 -32.62 -1.82 15.57
C SER A 677 -31.30 -1.95 16.32
N GLY A 678 -30.52 -0.85 16.39
CA GLY A 678 -29.15 -0.85 16.91
C GLY A 678 -28.18 -1.77 16.14
N ARG A 679 -28.56 -2.29 14.97
CA ARG A 679 -27.79 -3.26 14.20
C ARG A 679 -27.17 -2.64 12.95
N VAL A 680 -25.95 -3.08 12.63
CA VAL A 680 -25.27 -2.76 11.36
C VAL A 680 -25.87 -3.63 10.26
N GLY A 681 -26.55 -3.00 9.30
CA GLY A 681 -27.33 -3.70 8.26
C GLY A 681 -26.59 -4.01 6.96
N TYR A 682 -25.51 -3.27 6.63
CA TYR A 682 -24.80 -3.41 5.36
C TYR A 682 -23.31 -3.11 5.52
N GLY A 683 -22.51 -3.69 4.61
CA GLY A 683 -21.10 -3.39 4.40
C GLY A 683 -20.17 -3.82 5.54
N PHE A 684 -18.97 -3.25 5.50
CA PHE A 684 -18.00 -3.23 6.59
C PHE A 684 -18.52 -2.41 7.73
#